data_AF-A0ABC9TKK6-F1
#
_entry.id   AF-A0ABC9TKK6-F1
#
_cell.length_a   1.000
_cell.length_b   1.000
_cell.length_c   1.000
_cell.angle_alpha   90.00
_cell.angle_beta   90.00
_cell.angle_gamma   90.00
#
_symmetry.space_group_name_H-M   'P 1'
#
loop_
_entity.id
_entity.type
_entity.pdbx_description
1 polymer ?
#
loop_
_entity_poly.entity_id
_entity_poly.type
_entity_poly.pdbx_seq_one_letter_code
_entity_poly.pdbx_strand_id
1 'polypeptide(L)'
;MGKKRIYELAKEMNKASKDVVDKAHQLGMDVKNHMGAISSEQETKLRQAFGGGSTVNTQSKATNNQKQQTTQNKPANKKPMNNKPGEQRNNQNRPNNQSTNGQQRNNNQNRHGQSNTQNRSNQTNTNNQNRNTQNNNGSTTNQNRTSQNNNGGNNQNRGGQNRNNNFGGGQNRNNRNNFNNQNRNRFNKKGKKGKHQQESAKPAVPARKFRELPDVLEYTEGMNVADIAKKIHREPAEIIKKLFMMGVMVNQNQALDKDTIELLAVDYGMEPQEKVQVDIADIDKFFEPEAVVEENLTTRPPVVTIMGHVDHGKTTLLDTLRHSRVTSGEAGGITQHIGAYQLDIDGKPITFLDTPGHAAFTSMRARGASITDITILVVAADDGVMPQTIEAINHAKAAKVPIIVAVNKIDKPGANPDHVKQELSEHELIPEEWGGDTIFVNISAKFNQNIDELLENILLIAEVEDLKADPTQKAIGTVIEARLDKGKGPVATLLVQQGTLHVGDPIVVGNTYGRVRVMTNDMGRRDKEAGPATPVEITGLNDVPQAGDRFVVFEDEKTARQAGEERAKRALLEQRSASSRVTLDNLFESLKEGELKEVNIIVKADVQGSAEAVSASLQKIDVEGVRVKIVHAAVGAINESDVTLAAASNAIIIGFNVRPTPQAKQQAEQEEVDIRLHRIIYKALEEIETAMKGLLDPEFEEKITGQMTVRELYKVSKVGTIAGCYVTEGFIRRDSGVRVIRDGIVIYEGKLASLKRFKDDVKEVKLGFECGAMIENFNDLRVDDAIEGFIMEEIKQ
;
A
#
# COMPACT_ATOMS: atom_id res chain seq x y z
N MET A 1 26.84 21.70 27.61
CA MET A 1 27.24 21.09 26.32
C MET A 1 27.94 19.77 26.64
N GLY A 2 27.49 18.65 26.05
CA GLY A 2 28.14 17.35 26.25
C GLY A 2 29.43 17.23 25.42
N LYS A 3 30.39 16.43 25.90
CA LYS A 3 31.56 16.06 25.09
C LYS A 3 31.14 14.99 24.07
N LYS A 4 31.24 15.29 22.79
CA LYS A 4 30.88 14.41 21.67
C LYS A 4 31.89 13.25 21.57
N ARG A 5 31.50 12.08 21.09
CA ARG A 5 32.40 10.92 20.94
C ARG A 5 32.93 10.79 19.51
N ILE A 6 34.12 10.23 19.34
CA ILE A 6 34.77 10.14 18.01
C ILE A 6 33.89 9.40 16.98
N TYR A 7 33.23 8.29 17.34
CA TYR A 7 32.36 7.57 16.39
C TYR A 7 31.16 8.41 15.91
N GLU A 8 30.63 9.32 16.74
CA GLU A 8 29.54 10.23 16.37
C GLU A 8 30.04 11.25 15.34
N LEU A 9 31.24 11.80 15.55
CA LEU A 9 31.91 12.66 14.59
C LEU A 9 32.25 11.94 13.28
N ALA A 10 32.77 10.72 13.36
CA ALA A 10 33.12 9.90 12.20
C ALA A 10 31.89 9.57 11.34
N LYS A 11 30.76 9.25 11.98
CA LYS A 11 29.48 9.02 11.29
C LYS A 11 28.97 10.27 10.58
N GLU A 12 29.05 11.45 11.21
CA GLU A 12 28.67 12.71 10.58
C GLU A 12 29.59 13.15 9.43
N MET A 13 30.86 12.74 9.47
CA MET A 13 31.84 13.01 8.39
C MET A 13 31.85 11.93 7.31
N ASN A 14 31.03 10.89 7.45
CA ASN A 14 30.99 9.69 6.61
C ASN A 14 32.39 9.07 6.40
N LYS A 15 33.12 8.88 7.52
CA LYS A 15 34.46 8.27 7.58
C LYS A 15 34.49 7.10 8.55
N ALA A 16 35.44 6.17 8.35
CA ALA A 16 35.65 5.11 9.31
C ALA A 16 36.12 5.69 10.66
N SER A 17 35.59 5.14 11.76
CA SER A 17 35.97 5.62 13.10
C SER A 17 37.46 5.45 13.40
N LYS A 18 38.12 4.48 12.75
CA LYS A 18 39.56 4.24 12.83
C LYS A 18 40.36 5.42 12.27
N ASP A 19 40.07 5.84 11.04
CA ASP A 19 40.72 6.99 10.38
C ASP A 19 40.68 8.25 11.25
N VAL A 20 39.53 8.52 11.89
CA VAL A 20 39.35 9.70 12.75
C VAL A 20 40.12 9.60 14.06
N VAL A 21 40.30 8.39 14.63
CA VAL A 21 41.22 8.15 15.77
C VAL A 21 42.67 8.35 15.34
N ASP A 22 43.08 7.76 14.22
CA ASP A 22 44.46 7.86 13.71
C ASP A 22 44.83 9.32 13.39
N LYS A 23 43.87 10.10 12.84
CA LYS A 23 44.05 11.54 12.63
C LYS A 23 44.07 12.34 13.93
N ALA A 24 43.32 11.93 14.96
CA ALA A 24 43.39 12.55 16.28
C ALA A 24 44.78 12.36 16.92
N HIS A 25 45.39 11.18 16.78
CA HIS A 25 46.76 10.91 17.24
C HIS A 25 47.79 11.75 16.46
N GLN A 26 47.67 11.85 15.13
CA GLN A 26 48.53 12.71 14.30
C GLN A 26 48.47 14.20 14.70
N LEU A 27 47.33 14.66 15.24
CA LEU A 27 47.13 16.02 15.74
C LEU A 27 47.50 16.19 17.23
N GLY A 28 48.10 15.18 17.85
CA GLY A 28 48.54 15.22 19.26
C GLY A 28 47.41 15.16 20.28
N MET A 29 46.25 14.60 19.93
CA MET A 29 45.11 14.46 20.84
C MET A 29 45.17 13.10 21.57
N ASP A 30 45.18 13.12 22.90
CA ASP A 30 45.10 11.91 23.73
C ASP A 30 43.68 11.33 23.71
N VAL A 31 43.41 10.45 22.75
CA VAL A 31 42.14 9.73 22.64
C VAL A 31 42.38 8.24 22.41
N LYS A 32 42.05 7.42 23.41
CA LYS A 32 42.47 6.00 23.44
C LYS A 32 41.76 5.09 22.44
N ASN A 33 40.51 5.38 22.09
CA ASN A 33 39.65 4.56 21.21
C ASN A 33 38.50 5.41 20.61
N HIS A 34 37.78 4.87 19.62
CA HIS A 34 36.63 5.51 18.94
C HIS A 34 35.46 5.91 19.86
N MET A 35 35.37 5.31 21.06
CA MET A 35 34.41 5.68 22.13
C MET A 35 34.84 6.92 22.94
N GLY A 36 36.06 7.42 22.73
CA GLY A 36 36.63 8.55 23.46
C GLY A 36 35.85 9.84 23.23
N ALA A 37 35.63 10.60 24.31
CA ALA A 37 34.91 11.86 24.29
C ALA A 37 35.85 13.03 24.03
N ILE A 38 35.61 13.76 22.94
CA ILE A 38 36.38 14.92 22.48
C ILE A 38 35.69 16.24 22.86
N SER A 39 36.48 17.30 22.99
CA SER A 39 35.99 18.67 23.15
C SER A 39 35.58 19.28 21.81
N SER A 40 34.75 20.32 21.83
CA SER A 40 34.32 21.04 20.62
C SER A 40 35.49 21.68 19.84
N GLU A 41 36.59 22.00 20.51
CA GLU A 41 37.84 22.46 19.86
C GLU A 41 38.54 21.33 19.11
N GLN A 42 38.60 20.13 19.71
CA GLN A 42 39.16 18.93 19.07
C GLN A 42 38.31 18.47 17.89
N GLU A 43 36.98 18.48 18.02
CA GLU A 43 36.03 18.25 16.92
C GLU A 43 36.30 19.20 15.74
N THR A 44 36.43 20.50 16.02
CA THR A 44 36.69 21.51 14.97
C THR A 44 38.01 21.25 14.24
N LYS A 45 39.08 20.94 14.98
CA LYS A 45 40.40 20.60 14.40
C LYS A 45 40.36 19.31 13.56
N LEU A 46 39.62 18.29 14.00
CA LEU A 46 39.43 17.05 13.24
C LEU A 46 38.67 17.31 11.93
N ARG A 47 37.57 18.07 11.97
CA ARG A 47 36.81 18.45 10.75
C ARG A 47 37.67 19.20 9.73
N GLN A 48 38.53 20.13 10.19
CA GLN A 48 39.46 20.84 9.31
C GLN A 48 40.52 19.91 8.70
N ALA A 49 41.09 18.98 9.50
CA ALA A 49 42.16 18.08 9.07
C ALA A 49 41.75 17.04 8.02
N PHE A 50 40.46 16.84 7.79
CA PHE A 50 39.91 15.98 6.74
C PHE A 50 39.39 16.74 5.50
N GLY A 51 39.68 18.04 5.37
CA GLY A 51 39.26 18.85 4.22
C GLY A 51 37.79 19.24 4.29
N GLY A 52 37.46 20.13 5.24
CA GLY A 52 36.09 20.42 5.67
C GLY A 52 35.10 20.75 4.54
N GLY A 53 34.04 19.96 4.45
CA GLY A 53 32.85 20.24 3.64
C GLY A 53 31.87 21.18 4.36
N SER A 54 31.42 22.20 3.62
CA SER A 54 30.12 22.87 3.70
C SER A 54 29.47 23.05 5.09
N THR A 55 29.76 24.16 5.77
CA THR A 55 28.79 24.78 6.68
C THR A 55 27.90 25.74 5.91
N VAL A 56 26.67 25.32 5.57
CA VAL A 56 25.63 26.27 5.15
C VAL A 56 25.18 27.01 6.41
N ASN A 57 25.61 28.26 6.56
CA ASN A 57 25.07 29.15 7.58
C ASN A 57 24.89 30.55 6.99
N THR A 58 23.65 31.03 7.03
CA THR A 58 23.23 32.30 6.45
C THR A 58 23.81 33.49 7.23
N GLN A 59 24.54 34.40 6.56
CA GLN A 59 24.38 35.89 6.62
C GLN A 59 25.63 36.70 6.15
N SER A 60 25.52 37.36 4.98
CA SER A 60 26.06 38.72 4.62
C SER A 60 27.51 39.13 4.98
N LYS A 61 28.39 39.66 4.08
CA LYS A 61 28.24 40.93 3.30
C LYS A 61 29.53 41.31 2.49
N ALA A 62 29.36 42.00 1.34
CA ALA A 62 30.28 42.96 0.65
C ALA A 62 31.70 42.47 0.17
N THR A 63 32.34 42.94 -0.92
CA THR A 63 32.15 44.03 -1.93
C THR A 63 32.93 43.60 -3.22
N ASN A 64 32.71 44.04 -4.48
CA ASN A 64 32.96 45.40 -5.01
C ASN A 64 32.54 45.56 -6.53
N ASN A 65 32.12 46.79 -6.92
CA ASN A 65 31.89 47.41 -8.27
C ASN A 65 32.14 46.63 -9.59
N GLN A 66 31.26 46.73 -10.62
CA GLN A 66 31.00 47.94 -11.44
C GLN A 66 29.55 48.07 -12.01
N LYS A 67 29.09 49.34 -12.16
CA LYS A 67 28.09 49.95 -13.11
C LYS A 67 26.86 49.12 -13.58
N GLN A 68 25.62 49.64 -13.67
CA GLN A 68 25.18 51.01 -14.02
C GLN A 68 23.67 51.22 -13.66
N GLN A 69 23.27 52.41 -13.16
CA GLN A 69 21.92 53.10 -13.21
C GLN A 69 20.61 52.28 -12.94
N THR A 70 19.52 52.70 -12.27
CA THR A 70 18.99 53.87 -11.50
C THR A 70 17.59 53.43 -10.93
N THR A 71 16.89 53.99 -9.93
CA THR A 71 17.01 55.20 -9.08
C THR A 71 16.22 55.05 -7.75
N GLN A 72 16.59 55.86 -6.74
CA GLN A 72 15.76 56.52 -5.70
C GLN A 72 14.88 55.78 -4.65
N ASN A 73 15.22 56.09 -3.39
CA ASN A 73 14.33 56.51 -2.27
C ASN A 73 13.67 55.51 -1.30
N LYS A 74 14.46 55.21 -0.25
CA LYS A 74 14.14 55.04 1.18
C LYS A 74 13.60 56.37 1.82
N PRO A 75 13.28 56.50 3.15
CA PRO A 75 13.26 55.51 4.26
C PRO A 75 12.14 55.66 5.35
N ALA A 76 12.23 54.81 6.39
CA ALA A 76 12.05 55.13 7.84
C ALA A 76 10.62 55.22 8.46
N ASN A 77 10.37 54.95 9.76
CA ASN A 77 11.07 54.25 10.87
C ASN A 77 10.16 54.21 12.13
N LYS A 78 10.54 53.44 13.17
CA LYS A 78 10.21 53.54 14.64
C LYS A 78 9.13 52.62 15.28
N LYS A 79 9.64 51.72 16.14
CA LYS A 79 9.12 51.21 17.44
C LYS A 79 9.00 52.38 18.50
N PRO A 80 8.35 52.27 19.70
CA PRO A 80 8.54 51.19 20.70
C PRO A 80 7.47 50.89 21.81
N MET A 81 7.77 49.89 22.67
CA MET A 81 7.33 49.63 24.07
C MET A 81 5.82 49.46 24.40
N ASN A 82 5.30 48.48 25.17
CA ASN A 82 5.68 47.75 26.42
C ASN A 82 5.08 48.33 27.71
N ASN A 83 4.10 47.64 28.34
CA ASN A 83 4.07 47.38 29.81
C ASN A 83 2.96 46.41 30.29
N LYS A 84 3.19 45.87 31.50
CA LYS A 84 2.47 44.87 32.34
C LYS A 84 1.90 45.58 33.61
N PRO A 85 1.45 44.93 34.72
CA PRO A 85 0.59 43.72 34.96
C PRO A 85 -0.43 43.90 36.15
N GLY A 86 -1.15 42.82 36.55
CA GLY A 86 -1.76 42.64 37.90
C GLY A 86 -3.23 42.16 37.90
N GLU A 87 -3.76 41.32 38.82
CA GLU A 87 -3.22 40.68 40.04
C GLU A 87 -4.08 39.45 40.51
N GLN A 88 -3.46 38.50 41.25
CA GLN A 88 -3.97 37.71 42.42
C GLN A 88 -5.27 36.82 42.35
N ARG A 89 -5.47 35.70 43.11
CA ARG A 89 -4.61 34.70 43.83
C ARG A 89 -5.49 33.55 44.43
N ASN A 90 -4.99 32.30 44.49
CA ASN A 90 -5.29 31.21 45.48
C ASN A 90 -6.76 30.66 45.61
N ASN A 91 -7.07 29.42 46.09
CA ASN A 91 -6.25 28.27 46.56
C ASN A 91 -7.00 26.89 46.53
N GLN A 92 -6.23 25.79 46.57
CA GLN A 92 -6.45 24.50 47.29
C GLN A 92 -7.51 23.41 46.91
N ASN A 93 -6.93 22.24 46.56
CA ASN A 93 -7.15 20.87 47.10
C ASN A 93 -8.33 19.92 46.73
N ARG A 94 -7.90 18.76 46.20
CA ARG A 94 -8.42 17.35 46.22
C ARG A 94 -8.72 16.79 47.66
N PRO A 95 -9.23 15.54 47.90
CA PRO A 95 -9.37 14.34 47.01
C PRO A 95 -10.63 13.41 47.13
N ASN A 96 -10.84 12.60 46.08
CA ASN A 96 -11.08 11.12 46.00
C ASN A 96 -11.66 10.26 47.17
N ASN A 97 -12.75 9.49 46.91
CA ASN A 97 -12.92 8.02 47.11
C ASN A 97 -14.39 7.60 46.78
N GLN A 98 -14.75 6.53 46.05
CA GLN A 98 -14.50 5.07 46.12
C GLN A 98 -15.30 4.28 47.19
N SER A 99 -16.06 3.26 46.74
CA SER A 99 -16.64 2.07 47.44
C SER A 99 -18.17 1.92 47.24
N THR A 100 -18.84 0.76 47.12
CA THR A 100 -18.66 -0.61 46.55
C THR A 100 -19.90 -1.46 46.96
N ASN A 101 -20.21 -2.51 46.19
CA ASN A 101 -20.99 -3.72 46.57
C ASN A 101 -22.52 -3.70 46.79
N GLY A 102 -23.20 -4.77 46.32
CA GLY A 102 -24.13 -5.48 47.21
C GLY A 102 -25.33 -6.32 46.70
N GLN A 103 -25.15 -7.26 45.76
CA GLN A 103 -25.83 -8.58 45.67
C GLN A 103 -27.33 -8.82 46.05
N GLN A 104 -28.06 -9.42 45.08
CA GLN A 104 -28.98 -10.60 45.18
C GLN A 104 -30.22 -10.62 46.11
N ARG A 105 -31.40 -10.98 45.55
CA ARG A 105 -32.04 -12.32 45.75
C ARG A 105 -33.31 -12.59 44.92
N ASN A 106 -33.57 -13.87 44.66
CA ASN A 106 -34.77 -14.44 44.03
C ASN A 106 -36.06 -14.26 44.87
N ASN A 107 -37.24 -14.24 44.22
CA ASN A 107 -38.15 -15.40 44.33
C ASN A 107 -39.23 -15.50 43.21
N ASN A 108 -39.86 -16.68 43.15
CA ASN A 108 -40.66 -17.23 42.04
C ASN A 108 -42.14 -17.44 42.46
N GLN A 109 -43.14 -17.21 41.59
CA GLN A 109 -44.47 -17.88 41.69
C GLN A 109 -45.40 -17.75 40.45
N ASN A 110 -46.30 -18.75 40.31
CA ASN A 110 -47.20 -19.03 39.16
C ASN A 110 -48.61 -18.38 39.23
N ARG A 111 -49.22 -18.11 38.06
CA ARG A 111 -50.55 -18.63 37.56
C ARG A 111 -51.03 -17.80 36.34
N HIS A 112 -51.36 -18.37 35.17
CA HIS A 112 -52.58 -19.13 34.76
C HIS A 112 -53.89 -18.30 34.69
N GLY A 113 -54.55 -18.20 33.52
CA GLY A 113 -56.00 -17.85 33.44
C GLY A 113 -56.55 -17.05 32.24
N GLN A 114 -56.76 -17.71 31.09
CA GLN A 114 -57.96 -17.68 30.21
C GLN A 114 -58.60 -16.38 29.63
N SER A 115 -59.24 -16.56 28.46
CA SER A 115 -59.85 -15.60 27.52
C SER A 115 -61.29 -15.11 27.85
N ASN A 116 -61.70 -13.96 27.30
CA ASN A 116 -63.01 -13.86 26.63
C ASN A 116 -63.11 -12.72 25.57
N THR A 117 -64.20 -12.73 24.79
CA THR A 117 -64.40 -12.05 23.49
C THR A 117 -65.61 -11.09 23.53
N GLN A 118 -65.64 -10.01 22.72
CA GLN A 118 -66.91 -9.46 22.18
C GLN A 118 -66.77 -8.57 20.92
N ASN A 119 -67.88 -8.41 20.18
CA ASN A 119 -68.00 -8.03 18.76
C ASN A 119 -68.82 -6.73 18.53
N ARG A 120 -68.55 -6.01 17.41
CA ARG A 120 -69.51 -5.47 16.38
C ARG A 120 -68.89 -4.29 15.58
N SER A 121 -68.73 -4.35 14.23
CA SER A 121 -69.71 -4.15 13.12
C SER A 121 -70.10 -2.68 12.89
N ASN A 122 -70.31 -2.11 11.68
CA ASN A 122 -70.41 -2.63 10.30
C ASN A 122 -70.41 -1.45 9.28
N GLN A 123 -69.96 -1.60 8.02
CA GLN A 123 -70.50 -0.83 6.86
C GLN A 123 -70.10 -1.45 5.49
N THR A 124 -70.80 -1.06 4.42
CA THR A 124 -71.05 -1.91 3.22
C THR A 124 -70.93 -1.19 1.85
N ASN A 125 -70.88 -2.02 0.80
CA ASN A 125 -71.03 -1.78 -0.65
C ASN A 125 -69.77 -1.54 -1.50
N THR A 126 -69.65 -1.93 -2.77
CA THR A 126 -70.22 -2.95 -3.69
C THR A 126 -69.83 -2.47 -5.10
N ASN A 127 -69.07 -3.25 -5.89
CA ASN A 127 -69.34 -3.42 -7.33
C ASN A 127 -68.62 -4.62 -7.94
N ASN A 128 -69.16 -5.16 -9.04
CA ASN A 128 -68.82 -6.49 -9.57
C ASN A 128 -69.04 -6.57 -11.09
N GLN A 129 -68.10 -7.17 -11.83
CA GLN A 129 -68.19 -7.72 -13.20
C GLN A 129 -66.80 -8.33 -13.55
N ASN A 130 -66.62 -9.42 -14.31
CA ASN A 130 -67.56 -10.25 -15.07
C ASN A 130 -67.06 -11.73 -15.15
N ARG A 131 -67.89 -12.68 -15.64
CA ARG A 131 -67.62 -14.15 -15.70
C ARG A 131 -67.75 -14.72 -17.13
N ASN A 132 -66.98 -15.78 -17.45
CA ASN A 132 -67.40 -16.94 -18.29
C ASN A 132 -66.28 -18.02 -18.32
N THR A 133 -66.51 -19.27 -17.88
CA THR A 133 -66.83 -20.53 -18.66
C THR A 133 -65.68 -21.03 -19.58
N GLN A 134 -65.37 -22.34 -19.77
CA GLN A 134 -66.17 -23.58 -19.66
C GLN A 134 -65.29 -24.87 -19.60
N ASN A 135 -65.92 -26.06 -19.49
CA ASN A 135 -65.34 -27.44 -19.50
C ASN A 135 -64.44 -27.76 -20.75
N ASN A 136 -63.53 -28.76 -20.77
CA ASN A 136 -63.89 -30.19 -20.94
C ASN A 136 -62.75 -31.24 -20.84
N ASN A 137 -63.19 -32.50 -20.61
CA ASN A 137 -62.57 -33.85 -20.66
C ASN A 137 -61.27 -34.17 -21.45
N GLY A 138 -60.58 -35.24 -21.01
CA GLY A 138 -59.70 -36.06 -21.87
C GLY A 138 -58.91 -37.20 -21.19
N SER A 139 -59.46 -38.42 -21.15
CA SER A 139 -58.78 -39.66 -20.68
C SER A 139 -58.57 -40.68 -21.82
N THR A 140 -57.43 -41.41 -21.89
CA THR A 140 -57.19 -42.73 -22.59
C THR A 140 -55.73 -43.20 -22.34
N THR A 141 -55.32 -44.44 -22.66
CA THR A 141 -55.35 -45.63 -21.76
C THR A 141 -54.50 -46.80 -22.31
N ASN A 142 -53.78 -47.52 -21.41
CA ASN A 142 -53.26 -48.91 -21.52
C ASN A 142 -51.98 -49.34 -22.31
N GLN A 143 -51.22 -50.23 -21.63
CA GLN A 143 -50.58 -51.52 -22.07
C GLN A 143 -49.48 -51.54 -23.16
N ASN A 144 -48.27 -52.10 -22.94
CA ASN A 144 -47.91 -53.52 -22.68
C ASN A 144 -46.59 -53.62 -21.86
N ARG A 145 -46.23 -54.64 -21.05
CA ARG A 145 -46.26 -56.13 -21.08
C ARG A 145 -45.12 -56.84 -21.84
N THR A 146 -44.09 -57.27 -21.09
CA THR A 146 -43.33 -58.56 -21.18
C THR A 146 -42.26 -58.57 -20.06
N SER A 147 -41.56 -59.65 -19.71
CA SER A 147 -41.92 -61.02 -19.26
C SER A 147 -40.61 -61.83 -19.19
N GLN A 148 -40.29 -62.37 -18.01
CA GLN A 148 -39.45 -63.56 -17.68
C GLN A 148 -38.22 -64.02 -18.51
N ASN A 149 -37.22 -64.48 -17.75
CA ASN A 149 -36.35 -65.66 -17.91
C ASN A 149 -34.83 -65.53 -18.19
N ASN A 150 -34.14 -66.52 -17.59
CA ASN A 150 -32.73 -66.94 -17.66
C ASN A 150 -31.68 -66.06 -16.95
N ASN A 151 -30.92 -66.51 -15.94
CA ASN A 151 -30.23 -67.79 -15.67
C ASN A 151 -29.02 -68.01 -16.62
N GLY A 152 -27.78 -68.19 -16.17
CA GLY A 152 -27.23 -68.21 -14.79
C GLY A 152 -25.70 -68.31 -14.81
N GLY A 153 -25.05 -68.41 -13.64
CA GLY A 153 -23.58 -68.50 -13.57
C GLY A 153 -23.06 -68.89 -12.17
N ASN A 154 -22.50 -70.10 -12.08
CA ASN A 154 -21.81 -70.66 -10.91
C ASN A 154 -20.67 -69.73 -10.39
N ASN A 155 -20.18 -69.84 -9.15
CA ASN A 155 -19.94 -71.09 -8.42
C ASN A 155 -19.80 -70.89 -6.89
N GLN A 156 -20.13 -71.92 -6.11
CA GLN A 156 -19.74 -72.03 -4.71
C GLN A 156 -18.32 -72.60 -4.60
N ASN A 157 -17.48 -72.06 -3.71
CA ASN A 157 -16.60 -72.94 -2.92
C ASN A 157 -16.03 -72.31 -1.62
N ARG A 158 -16.32 -72.99 -0.51
CA ARG A 158 -15.46 -73.26 0.66
C ARG A 158 -14.63 -72.14 1.30
N GLY A 159 -14.98 -71.82 2.55
CA GLY A 159 -13.98 -71.49 3.58
C GLY A 159 -14.50 -70.69 4.79
N GLY A 160 -14.65 -71.33 5.95
CA GLY A 160 -14.75 -70.65 7.26
C GLY A 160 -16.17 -70.47 7.84
N GLN A 161 -16.53 -71.30 8.82
CA GLN A 161 -17.77 -71.19 9.60
C GLN A 161 -17.61 -70.31 10.85
N ASN A 162 -18.73 -69.70 11.26
CA ASN A 162 -19.19 -69.27 12.61
C ASN A 162 -18.16 -68.86 13.68
N ARG A 163 -18.23 -67.66 14.30
CA ARG A 163 -19.32 -66.96 15.03
C ARG A 163 -19.67 -67.54 16.42
N ASN A 164 -20.01 -66.60 17.32
CA ASN A 164 -20.36 -66.70 18.75
C ASN A 164 -19.15 -66.86 19.71
N ASN A 165 -19.14 -66.29 20.92
CA ASN A 165 -20.28 -65.76 21.70
C ASN A 165 -19.91 -64.64 22.72
N ASN A 166 -20.95 -63.93 23.18
CA ASN A 166 -21.09 -63.21 24.46
C ASN A 166 -20.05 -62.18 24.96
N PHE A 167 -20.50 -60.93 25.05
CA PHE A 167 -20.24 -60.08 26.22
C PHE A 167 -21.53 -59.97 27.05
N GLY A 168 -21.49 -60.37 28.32
CA GLY A 168 -22.68 -60.35 29.20
C GLY A 168 -22.33 -60.50 30.68
N GLY A 169 -22.96 -59.66 31.51
CA GLY A 169 -22.79 -59.61 32.97
C GLY A 169 -21.57 -58.77 33.42
N GLY A 170 -21.63 -57.95 34.48
CA GLY A 170 -22.79 -57.60 35.31
C GLY A 170 -22.36 -57.14 36.73
N GLN A 171 -22.90 -56.00 37.18
CA GLN A 171 -23.00 -55.54 38.58
C GLN A 171 -21.76 -54.99 39.36
N ASN A 172 -21.82 -53.66 39.58
CA ASN A 172 -21.92 -52.95 40.87
C ASN A 172 -20.79 -52.88 41.93
N ARG A 173 -20.44 -51.60 42.23
CA ARG A 173 -20.32 -50.92 43.56
C ARG A 173 -19.15 -51.17 44.54
N ASN A 174 -18.50 -50.03 44.81
CA ASN A 174 -18.14 -49.44 46.14
C ASN A 174 -16.84 -49.80 46.89
N ASN A 175 -16.40 -48.77 47.64
CA ASN A 175 -15.35 -48.64 48.66
C ASN A 175 -13.88 -48.70 48.20
N ARG A 176 -12.96 -47.79 48.59
CA ARG A 176 -12.68 -46.97 49.81
C ARG A 176 -12.12 -47.73 51.04
N ASN A 177 -10.96 -47.22 51.49
CA ASN A 177 -10.41 -47.15 52.86
C ASN A 177 -9.90 -48.43 53.58
N ASN A 178 -8.58 -48.45 53.85
CA ASN A 178 -7.97 -48.35 55.21
C ASN A 178 -6.42 -48.45 55.06
N PHE A 179 -5.55 -47.53 55.52
CA PHE A 179 -5.25 -46.92 56.84
C PHE A 179 -4.41 -47.77 57.82
N ASN A 180 -3.42 -47.07 58.42
CA ASN A 180 -2.40 -47.49 59.42
C ASN A 180 -1.20 -48.31 58.85
N ASN A 181 0.05 -48.19 59.36
CA ASN A 181 0.47 -47.64 60.67
C ASN A 181 1.92 -47.05 60.73
N GLN A 182 2.16 -46.18 61.71
CA GLN A 182 3.43 -45.96 62.45
C GLN A 182 4.76 -45.57 61.74
N ASN A 183 4.85 -44.28 61.39
CA ASN A 183 5.72 -43.31 62.08
C ASN A 183 6.65 -43.83 63.21
N ARG A 184 7.99 -43.65 63.10
CA ARG A 184 8.81 -42.92 64.11
C ARG A 184 10.30 -42.70 63.81
N ASN A 185 10.67 -41.45 64.06
CA ASN A 185 11.98 -40.85 64.35
C ASN A 185 12.96 -41.66 65.24
N ARG A 186 14.26 -41.37 64.99
CA ARG A 186 15.36 -41.11 65.96
C ARG A 186 16.18 -42.24 66.64
N PHE A 187 17.50 -41.97 66.63
CA PHE A 187 18.54 -42.28 67.64
C PHE A 187 19.30 -43.64 67.60
N ASN A 188 20.52 -43.58 67.04
CA ASN A 188 21.81 -43.62 67.76
C ASN A 188 22.30 -44.89 68.52
N LYS A 189 23.62 -45.15 68.38
CA LYS A 189 24.53 -46.00 69.19
C LYS A 189 24.47 -47.55 69.13
N LYS A 190 25.45 -48.12 68.41
CA LYS A 190 26.47 -49.13 68.85
C LYS A 190 27.41 -49.40 67.65
N GLY A 191 28.74 -49.52 67.75
CA GLY A 191 29.67 -49.33 68.87
C GLY A 191 30.97 -50.15 68.69
N LYS A 192 32.13 -49.47 68.57
CA LYS A 192 33.53 -49.98 68.63
C LYS A 192 34.07 -50.95 67.56
N LYS A 193 34.93 -50.41 66.68
CA LYS A 193 36.31 -50.84 66.26
C LYS A 193 36.58 -50.14 64.91
N GLY A 194 37.67 -49.41 64.66
CA GLY A 194 38.91 -49.24 65.44
C GLY A 194 40.11 -49.84 64.71
N LYS A 195 40.57 -49.20 63.62
CA LYS A 195 42.01 -49.07 63.27
C LYS A 195 42.22 -48.14 62.07
N HIS A 196 43.44 -47.59 62.03
CA HIS A 196 43.99 -46.73 60.99
C HIS A 196 44.20 -47.46 59.65
N GLN A 197 44.23 -46.64 58.58
CA GLN A 197 45.16 -46.71 57.46
C GLN A 197 45.06 -47.91 56.50
N GLN A 198 44.46 -47.65 55.34
CA GLN A 198 45.01 -48.11 54.06
C GLN A 198 44.61 -47.13 52.96
N GLU A 199 45.61 -46.61 52.24
CA GLU A 199 45.38 -45.96 50.95
C GLU A 199 45.04 -47.03 49.92
N SER A 200 43.93 -46.84 49.19
CA SER A 200 43.66 -47.59 47.98
C SER A 200 42.98 -46.68 46.96
N ALA A 201 43.66 -46.48 45.84
CA ALA A 201 43.39 -45.58 44.73
C ALA A 201 41.92 -45.26 44.43
N LYS A 202 41.65 -43.98 44.11
CA LYS A 202 40.45 -43.58 43.35
C LYS A 202 40.46 -44.33 42.01
N PRO A 203 39.31 -44.82 41.51
CA PRO A 203 39.21 -45.29 40.13
C PRO A 203 39.65 -44.18 39.17
N ALA A 204 40.51 -44.52 38.21
CA ALA A 204 40.98 -43.57 37.23
C ALA A 204 39.80 -43.03 36.41
N VAL A 205 39.72 -41.70 36.27
CA VAL A 205 38.83 -41.06 35.31
C VAL A 205 39.26 -41.57 33.91
N PRO A 206 38.37 -42.16 33.10
CA PRO A 206 38.74 -42.57 31.75
C PRO A 206 39.16 -41.33 30.98
N ALA A 207 40.39 -41.34 30.47
CA ALA A 207 40.90 -40.24 29.67
C ALA A 207 39.97 -40.01 28.48
N ARG A 208 39.31 -38.84 28.42
CA ARG A 208 38.56 -38.43 27.23
C ARG A 208 39.53 -38.46 26.06
N LYS A 209 39.17 -39.18 25.00
CA LYS A 209 39.91 -39.17 23.74
C LYS A 209 40.06 -37.71 23.29
N PHE A 210 41.29 -37.21 23.27
CA PHE A 210 41.63 -36.00 22.55
C PHE A 210 41.24 -36.26 21.10
N ARG A 211 40.22 -35.54 20.60
CA ARG A 211 39.97 -35.48 19.16
C ARG A 211 40.88 -34.39 18.63
N GLU A 212 41.53 -34.67 17.51
CA GLU A 212 42.33 -33.68 16.81
C GLU A 212 41.43 -32.52 16.37
N LEU A 213 42.03 -31.33 16.31
CA LEU A 213 41.35 -30.11 15.91
C LEU A 213 40.98 -30.24 14.41
N PRO A 214 39.74 -29.96 13.99
CA PRO A 214 39.42 -29.93 12.56
C PRO A 214 40.24 -28.85 11.85
N ASP A 215 40.80 -29.16 10.68
CA ASP A 215 41.67 -28.23 9.92
C ASP A 215 40.92 -26.95 9.48
N VAL A 216 39.59 -27.03 9.36
CA VAL A 216 38.70 -25.93 8.93
C VAL A 216 37.65 -25.65 10.00
N LEU A 217 37.49 -24.38 10.37
CA LEU A 217 36.39 -23.91 11.21
C LEU A 217 35.30 -23.26 10.35
N GLU A 218 34.24 -24.01 10.05
CA GLU A 218 33.00 -23.40 9.55
C GLU A 218 32.37 -22.51 10.63
N TYR A 219 32.26 -21.20 10.41
CA TYR A 219 31.64 -20.27 11.35
C TYR A 219 30.60 -19.37 10.67
N THR A 220 29.82 -18.66 11.49
CA THR A 220 28.79 -17.69 11.08
C THR A 220 28.92 -16.46 11.98
N GLU A 221 28.69 -15.27 11.45
CA GLU A 221 28.69 -14.06 12.29
C GLU A 221 27.67 -14.19 13.44
N GLY A 222 28.06 -13.75 14.64
CA GLY A 222 27.22 -13.84 15.84
C GLY A 222 27.19 -15.21 16.52
N MET A 223 27.96 -16.20 16.08
CA MET A 223 28.04 -17.50 16.77
C MET A 223 28.57 -17.33 18.20
N ASN A 224 27.97 -18.03 19.16
CA ASN A 224 28.39 -17.97 20.56
C ASN A 224 29.54 -18.94 20.88
N VAL A 225 30.24 -18.67 21.99
CA VAL A 225 31.38 -19.47 22.44
C VAL A 225 31.01 -20.94 22.71
N ALA A 226 29.78 -21.24 23.14
CA ALA A 226 29.34 -22.63 23.37
C ALA A 226 29.20 -23.44 22.07
N ASP A 227 28.79 -22.81 20.97
CA ASP A 227 28.61 -23.47 19.68
C ASP A 227 29.94 -23.62 18.93
N ILE A 228 30.82 -22.62 19.01
CA ILE A 228 32.21 -22.72 18.57
C ILE A 228 32.95 -23.84 19.33
N ALA A 229 32.77 -23.92 20.66
CA ALA A 229 33.36 -25.00 21.47
C ALA A 229 32.93 -26.40 21.03
N LYS A 230 31.66 -26.58 20.62
CA LYS A 230 31.18 -27.86 20.07
C LYS A 230 31.87 -28.19 18.74
N LYS A 231 32.04 -27.21 17.84
CA LYS A 231 32.72 -27.40 16.54
C LYS A 231 34.21 -27.71 16.69
N ILE A 232 34.92 -26.94 17.51
CA ILE A 232 36.37 -27.10 17.81
C ILE A 232 36.64 -28.32 18.72
N HIS A 233 35.58 -28.97 19.25
CA HIS A 233 35.66 -30.11 20.19
C HIS A 233 36.43 -29.78 21.49
N ARG A 234 36.31 -28.55 21.99
CA ARG A 234 36.96 -28.05 23.22
C ARG A 234 35.94 -27.64 24.27
N GLU A 235 36.39 -27.43 25.51
CA GLU A 235 35.50 -26.94 26.55
C GLU A 235 35.32 -25.41 26.42
N PRO A 236 34.10 -24.86 26.56
CA PRO A 236 33.85 -23.41 26.46
C PRO A 236 34.74 -22.58 27.39
N ALA A 237 35.10 -23.11 28.56
CA ALA A 237 36.00 -22.45 29.51
C ALA A 237 37.44 -22.26 28.97
N GLU A 238 37.91 -23.16 28.09
CA GLU A 238 39.23 -23.03 27.43
C GLU A 238 39.20 -21.87 26.42
N ILE A 239 38.12 -21.78 25.64
CA ILE A 239 37.90 -20.72 24.65
C ILE A 239 37.69 -19.35 25.31
N ILE A 240 36.86 -19.27 26.35
CA ILE A 240 36.68 -18.02 27.14
C ILE A 240 38.02 -17.56 27.72
N LYS A 241 38.85 -18.49 28.20
CA LYS A 241 40.19 -18.15 28.73
C LYS A 241 41.13 -17.63 27.64
N LYS A 242 41.13 -18.22 26.44
CA LYS A 242 41.91 -17.71 25.29
C LYS A 242 41.43 -16.34 24.85
N LEU A 243 40.13 -16.14 24.64
CA LEU A 243 39.55 -14.84 24.28
C LEU A 243 39.88 -13.77 25.33
N PHE A 244 39.83 -14.12 26.62
CA PHE A 244 40.27 -13.24 27.70
C PHE A 244 41.77 -12.87 27.61
N MET A 245 42.64 -13.83 27.26
CA MET A 245 44.08 -13.56 27.02
C MET A 245 44.33 -12.69 25.78
N MET A 246 43.43 -12.72 24.79
CA MET A 246 43.41 -11.82 23.64
C MET A 246 42.77 -10.44 23.95
N GLY A 247 42.31 -10.21 25.19
CA GLY A 247 41.69 -8.96 25.64
C GLY A 247 40.17 -8.89 25.43
N VAL A 248 39.53 -9.94 24.92
CA VAL A 248 38.10 -10.01 24.63
C VAL A 248 37.34 -10.69 25.78
N MET A 249 36.66 -9.89 26.60
CA MET A 249 35.80 -10.38 27.70
C MET A 249 34.41 -10.74 27.20
N VAL A 250 34.11 -12.04 27.13
CA VAL A 250 32.82 -12.59 26.66
C VAL A 250 32.30 -13.67 27.60
N ASN A 251 30.97 -13.80 27.68
CA ASN A 251 30.33 -14.94 28.36
C ASN A 251 30.02 -16.08 27.38
N GLN A 252 29.75 -17.28 27.90
CA GLN A 252 29.54 -18.50 27.11
C GLN A 252 28.44 -18.39 26.02
N ASN A 253 27.41 -17.58 26.27
CA ASN A 253 26.24 -17.43 25.40
C ASN A 253 26.27 -16.11 24.61
N GLN A 254 27.37 -15.35 24.69
CA GLN A 254 27.53 -14.09 23.98
C GLN A 254 27.92 -14.36 22.53
N ALA A 255 27.21 -13.71 21.61
CA ALA A 255 27.57 -13.66 20.19
C ALA A 255 28.95 -13.04 20.00
N LEU A 256 29.78 -13.64 19.16
CA LEU A 256 31.07 -13.09 18.73
C LEU A 256 30.95 -12.43 17.35
N ASP A 257 31.67 -11.34 17.17
CA ASP A 257 31.94 -10.68 15.91
C ASP A 257 32.87 -11.51 15.02
N LYS A 258 32.75 -11.33 13.70
CA LYS A 258 33.51 -12.05 12.67
C LYS A 258 35.02 -12.03 12.95
N ASP A 259 35.60 -10.84 13.11
CA ASP A 259 37.03 -10.62 13.37
C ASP A 259 37.53 -11.44 14.58
N THR A 260 36.75 -11.48 15.66
CA THR A 260 37.08 -12.26 16.86
C THR A 260 37.00 -13.78 16.61
N ILE A 261 36.07 -14.26 15.78
CA ILE A 261 35.97 -15.69 15.44
C ILE A 261 37.14 -16.12 14.51
N GLU A 262 37.49 -15.29 13.52
CA GLU A 262 38.64 -15.54 12.64
C GLU A 262 39.97 -15.53 13.43
N LEU A 263 40.17 -14.54 14.32
CA LEU A 263 41.34 -14.48 15.19
C LEU A 263 41.46 -15.72 16.09
N LEU A 264 40.33 -16.20 16.61
CA LEU A 264 40.27 -17.44 17.40
C LEU A 264 40.63 -18.67 16.55
N ALA A 265 40.14 -18.77 15.31
CA ALA A 265 40.45 -19.85 14.38
C ALA A 265 41.96 -19.93 14.08
N VAL A 266 42.56 -18.78 13.74
CA VAL A 266 44.00 -18.67 13.43
C VAL A 266 44.87 -19.07 14.63
N ASP A 267 44.51 -18.67 15.87
CA ASP A 267 45.24 -19.06 17.08
C ASP A 267 45.03 -20.53 17.50
N TYR A 268 44.02 -21.21 16.95
CA TYR A 268 43.88 -22.67 17.02
C TYR A 268 44.53 -23.40 15.83
N GLY A 269 45.09 -22.68 14.85
CA GLY A 269 45.70 -23.25 13.65
C GLY A 269 44.69 -23.77 12.63
N MET A 270 43.45 -23.26 12.65
CA MET A 270 42.37 -23.63 11.73
C MET A 270 42.21 -22.60 10.62
N GLU A 271 41.87 -23.03 9.41
CA GLU A 271 41.41 -22.11 8.37
C GLU A 271 39.96 -21.67 8.68
N PRO A 272 39.69 -20.36 8.85
CA PRO A 272 38.33 -19.86 9.05
C PRO A 272 37.58 -19.91 7.71
N GLN A 273 36.52 -20.71 7.62
CA GLN A 273 35.59 -20.65 6.51
C GLN A 273 34.27 -20.05 6.99
N GLU A 274 33.98 -18.85 6.50
CA GLU A 274 32.68 -18.23 6.72
C GLU A 274 31.62 -19.01 5.95
N LYS A 275 30.78 -19.74 6.68
CA LYS A 275 29.59 -20.34 6.11
C LYS A 275 28.53 -19.25 6.03
N VAL A 276 28.52 -18.52 4.92
CA VAL A 276 27.41 -17.62 4.59
C VAL A 276 26.14 -18.48 4.63
N GLN A 277 25.36 -18.33 5.70
CA GLN A 277 24.00 -18.84 5.69
C GLN A 277 23.26 -17.96 4.68
N VAL A 278 23.02 -18.52 3.50
CA VAL A 278 22.05 -17.94 2.58
C VAL A 278 20.74 -17.95 3.33
N ASP A 279 20.30 -16.77 3.79
CA ASP A 279 18.98 -16.58 4.37
C ASP A 279 17.98 -17.16 3.37
N ILE A 280 17.35 -18.30 3.73
CA ILE A 280 16.39 -19.00 2.85
C ILE A 280 15.17 -18.10 2.57
N ALA A 281 14.96 -17.09 3.43
CA ALA A 281 14.00 -16.02 3.28
C ALA A 281 14.39 -14.95 2.23
N ASP A 282 15.61 -14.94 1.71
CA ASP A 282 16.10 -13.94 0.74
C ASP A 282 15.95 -14.43 -0.70
N ILE A 283 14.71 -14.40 -1.18
CA ILE A 283 14.28 -14.85 -2.52
C ILE A 283 15.09 -14.19 -3.64
N ASP A 284 15.54 -12.95 -3.44
CA ASP A 284 16.18 -12.15 -4.49
C ASP A 284 17.58 -12.70 -4.88
N LYS A 285 18.25 -13.44 -4.00
CA LYS A 285 19.51 -14.15 -4.31
C LYS A 285 19.32 -15.31 -5.29
N PHE A 286 18.13 -15.89 -5.37
CA PHE A 286 17.82 -16.93 -6.36
C PHE A 286 17.64 -16.35 -7.78
N PHE A 287 17.61 -15.01 -7.92
CA PHE A 287 17.60 -14.32 -9.22
C PHE A 287 19.01 -13.83 -9.63
N GLU A 288 20.05 -14.07 -8.82
CA GLU A 288 21.42 -13.66 -9.16
C GLU A 288 22.05 -14.65 -10.18
N PRO A 289 22.75 -14.16 -11.21
CA PRO A 289 23.19 -14.98 -12.35
C PRO A 289 24.26 -16.03 -12.01
N GLU A 290 24.88 -15.94 -10.83
CA GLU A 290 25.94 -16.85 -10.37
C GLU A 290 25.45 -18.29 -10.11
N ALA A 291 24.13 -18.51 -10.07
CA ALA A 291 23.51 -19.83 -9.90
C ALA A 291 23.32 -20.61 -11.22
N VAL A 292 23.53 -19.98 -12.39
CA VAL A 292 23.17 -20.55 -13.69
C VAL A 292 24.28 -21.46 -14.23
N VAL A 293 23.99 -22.75 -14.41
CA VAL A 293 24.90 -23.68 -15.08
C VAL A 293 24.80 -23.50 -16.60
N GLU A 294 25.84 -22.91 -17.20
CA GLU A 294 25.86 -22.58 -18.64
C GLU A 294 25.53 -23.77 -19.56
N GLU A 295 25.89 -25.00 -19.16
CA GLU A 295 25.66 -26.23 -19.94
C GLU A 295 24.18 -26.60 -20.13
N ASN A 296 23.28 -26.12 -19.25
CA ASN A 296 21.84 -26.43 -19.30
C ASN A 296 21.00 -25.34 -19.99
N LEU A 297 21.62 -24.26 -20.48
CA LEU A 297 20.90 -23.15 -21.08
C LEU A 297 20.29 -23.51 -22.44
N THR A 298 18.97 -23.44 -22.51
CA THR A 298 18.18 -23.63 -23.74
C THR A 298 17.61 -22.31 -24.22
N THR A 299 17.46 -22.13 -25.53
CA THR A 299 16.75 -20.98 -26.11
C THR A 299 15.30 -20.96 -25.62
N ARG A 300 14.84 -19.82 -25.09
CA ARG A 300 13.46 -19.64 -24.61
C ARG A 300 12.65 -18.68 -25.49
N PRO A 301 11.31 -18.79 -25.49
CA PRO A 301 10.43 -17.81 -26.12
C PRO A 301 10.68 -16.37 -25.60
N PRO A 302 10.64 -15.35 -26.47
CA PRO A 302 10.66 -13.96 -26.04
C PRO A 302 9.35 -13.58 -25.33
N VAL A 303 9.48 -12.78 -24.27
CA VAL A 303 8.36 -12.13 -23.58
C VAL A 303 8.29 -10.67 -24.02
N VAL A 304 7.15 -10.27 -24.59
CA VAL A 304 6.99 -9.00 -25.31
C VAL A 304 5.86 -8.18 -24.70
N THR A 305 6.12 -6.93 -24.30
CA THR A 305 5.08 -6.02 -23.80
C THR A 305 4.65 -5.02 -24.86
N ILE A 306 3.36 -4.76 -24.98
CA ILE A 306 2.82 -3.73 -25.89
C ILE A 306 2.46 -2.47 -25.10
N MET A 307 3.08 -1.35 -25.48
CA MET A 307 2.96 -0.03 -24.83
C MET A 307 2.60 1.09 -25.83
N GLY A 308 2.26 2.27 -25.32
CA GLY A 308 1.83 3.44 -26.10
C GLY A 308 0.61 4.14 -25.50
N HIS A 309 0.16 5.22 -26.15
CA HIS A 309 -0.98 6.04 -25.73
C HIS A 309 -2.34 5.30 -25.82
N VAL A 310 -3.38 5.88 -25.22
CA VAL A 310 -4.78 5.49 -25.45
C VAL A 310 -5.14 5.67 -26.94
N ASP A 311 -6.06 4.87 -27.47
CA ASP A 311 -6.57 4.91 -28.86
C ASP A 311 -5.54 4.75 -30.01
N HIS A 312 -4.26 4.53 -29.70
CA HIS A 312 -3.23 4.11 -30.66
C HIS A 312 -3.42 2.67 -31.18
N GLY A 313 -4.44 1.94 -30.71
CA GLY A 313 -4.82 0.63 -31.23
C GLY A 313 -4.03 -0.56 -30.66
N LYS A 314 -3.44 -0.44 -29.46
CA LYS A 314 -2.79 -1.55 -28.74
C LYS A 314 -3.68 -2.80 -28.64
N THR A 315 -4.85 -2.67 -28.01
CA THR A 315 -5.81 -3.77 -27.83
C THR A 315 -6.32 -4.30 -29.18
N THR A 316 -6.41 -3.45 -30.21
CA THR A 316 -6.73 -3.87 -31.59
C THR A 316 -5.64 -4.75 -32.20
N LEU A 317 -4.36 -4.41 -32.02
CA LEU A 317 -3.23 -5.24 -32.46
C LEU A 317 -3.27 -6.62 -31.79
N LEU A 318 -3.48 -6.65 -30.48
CA LEU A 318 -3.60 -7.89 -29.70
C LEU A 318 -4.84 -8.72 -30.09
N ASP A 319 -5.97 -8.07 -30.39
CA ASP A 319 -7.19 -8.75 -30.87
C ASP A 319 -6.96 -9.42 -32.25
N THR A 320 -6.30 -8.71 -33.17
CA THR A 320 -5.94 -9.26 -34.49
C THR A 320 -4.97 -10.43 -34.35
N LEU A 321 -3.91 -10.30 -33.55
CA LEU A 321 -2.98 -11.40 -33.25
C LEU A 321 -3.69 -12.63 -32.67
N ARG A 322 -4.58 -12.43 -31.69
CA ARG A 322 -5.34 -13.50 -31.02
C ARG A 322 -6.48 -14.08 -31.86
N HIS A 323 -6.76 -13.54 -33.05
CA HIS A 323 -7.96 -13.86 -33.84
C HIS A 323 -9.27 -13.75 -33.02
N SER A 324 -9.31 -12.82 -32.05
CA SER A 324 -10.39 -12.65 -31.08
C SER A 324 -10.82 -11.19 -30.97
N ARG A 325 -11.92 -10.89 -30.28
CA ARG A 325 -12.47 -9.53 -30.17
C ARG A 325 -12.71 -9.11 -28.72
N VAL A 326 -11.65 -9.08 -27.92
CA VAL A 326 -11.72 -8.70 -26.50
C VAL A 326 -12.18 -7.25 -26.34
N THR A 327 -11.76 -6.35 -27.25
CA THR A 327 -12.20 -4.94 -27.32
C THR A 327 -13.73 -4.76 -27.29
N SER A 328 -14.49 -5.74 -27.80
CA SER A 328 -15.96 -5.67 -27.83
C SER A 328 -16.65 -6.15 -26.55
N GLY A 329 -15.93 -6.83 -25.66
CA GLY A 329 -16.43 -7.34 -24.38
C GLY A 329 -16.06 -6.51 -23.15
N GLU A 330 -14.99 -5.71 -23.24
CA GLU A 330 -14.48 -4.92 -22.11
C GLU A 330 -15.31 -3.67 -21.81
N ALA A 331 -15.45 -3.35 -20.52
CA ALA A 331 -16.27 -2.22 -20.09
C ALA A 331 -15.62 -0.88 -20.48
N GLY A 332 -16.23 -0.19 -21.45
CA GLY A 332 -15.71 1.06 -21.99
C GLY A 332 -14.72 0.89 -23.15
N GLY A 333 -14.48 -0.34 -23.64
CA GLY A 333 -13.63 -0.60 -24.81
C GLY A 333 -12.13 -0.38 -24.57
N ILE A 334 -11.68 -0.47 -23.32
CA ILE A 334 -10.28 -0.26 -22.92
C ILE A 334 -9.75 -1.43 -22.07
N THR A 335 -8.49 -1.83 -22.30
CA THR A 335 -7.76 -2.75 -21.42
C THR A 335 -7.59 -2.10 -20.03
N GLN A 336 -7.95 -2.80 -18.95
CA GLN A 336 -7.83 -2.30 -17.55
C GLN A 336 -7.00 -3.19 -16.61
N HIS A 337 -6.57 -4.36 -17.07
CA HIS A 337 -5.79 -5.36 -16.33
C HIS A 337 -4.61 -5.82 -17.19
N ILE A 338 -3.54 -6.37 -16.60
CA ILE A 338 -2.44 -6.93 -17.39
C ILE A 338 -2.82 -8.34 -17.84
N GLY A 339 -3.02 -8.52 -19.14
CA GLY A 339 -3.25 -9.83 -19.75
C GLY A 339 -1.94 -10.45 -20.23
N ALA A 340 -1.75 -11.75 -20.02
CA ALA A 340 -0.65 -12.51 -20.60
C ALA A 340 -1.20 -13.66 -21.45
N TYR A 341 -0.66 -13.85 -22.65
CA TYR A 341 -1.07 -14.92 -23.56
C TYR A 341 0.09 -15.35 -24.46
N GLN A 342 -0.01 -16.54 -25.04
CA GLN A 342 1.03 -17.09 -25.90
C GLN A 342 0.51 -17.31 -27.33
N LEU A 343 1.30 -16.89 -28.32
CA LEU A 343 1.05 -17.11 -29.75
C LEU A 343 2.15 -18.04 -30.29
N ASP A 344 1.80 -18.97 -31.16
CA ASP A 344 2.75 -19.86 -31.84
C ASP A 344 2.88 -19.45 -33.32
N ILE A 345 4.10 -19.25 -33.79
CA ILE A 345 4.45 -18.81 -35.14
C ILE A 345 5.51 -19.76 -35.68
N ASP A 346 5.15 -20.57 -36.67
CA ASP A 346 6.03 -21.58 -37.29
C ASP A 346 6.75 -22.52 -36.28
N GLY A 347 6.13 -22.77 -35.12
CA GLY A 347 6.68 -23.58 -34.04
C GLY A 347 7.57 -22.83 -33.05
N LYS A 348 7.68 -21.50 -33.17
CA LYS A 348 8.32 -20.61 -32.19
C LYS A 348 7.23 -19.89 -31.38
N PRO A 349 7.10 -20.15 -30.06
CA PRO A 349 6.19 -19.40 -29.21
C PRO A 349 6.68 -17.96 -29.01
N ILE A 350 5.75 -17.01 -28.87
CA ILE A 350 5.98 -15.65 -28.40
C ILE A 350 4.95 -15.36 -27.30
N THR A 351 5.39 -14.81 -26.18
CA THR A 351 4.51 -14.49 -25.05
C THR A 351 4.26 -13.00 -24.98
N PHE A 352 3.01 -12.58 -25.09
CA PHE A 352 2.62 -11.16 -25.08
C PHE A 352 2.03 -10.75 -23.73
N LEU A 353 2.46 -9.58 -23.24
CA LEU A 353 1.85 -8.86 -22.13
C LEU A 353 1.10 -7.61 -22.65
N ASP A 354 -0.22 -7.55 -22.40
CA ASP A 354 -1.05 -6.36 -22.66
C ASP A 354 -0.95 -5.40 -21.47
N THR A 355 -0.57 -4.14 -21.70
CA THR A 355 -0.51 -3.12 -20.64
C THR A 355 -1.51 -1.97 -20.89
N PRO A 356 -2.31 -1.58 -19.88
CA PRO A 356 -3.24 -0.46 -20.00
C PRO A 356 -2.57 0.85 -20.41
N GLY A 357 -3.20 1.58 -21.35
CA GLY A 357 -2.64 2.81 -21.92
C GLY A 357 -2.79 4.06 -21.05
N HIS A 358 -3.77 4.10 -20.15
CA HIS A 358 -4.14 5.32 -19.43
C HIS A 358 -3.13 5.65 -18.31
N ALA A 359 -2.80 6.94 -18.18
CA ALA A 359 -1.91 7.50 -17.13
C ALA A 359 -2.21 7.12 -15.65
N ALA A 360 -3.38 6.56 -15.34
CA ALA A 360 -3.65 5.96 -14.04
C ALA A 360 -2.80 4.68 -13.76
N PHE A 361 -2.37 3.99 -14.83
CA PHE A 361 -1.74 2.67 -14.78
C PHE A 361 -0.21 2.71 -14.99
N THR A 362 0.45 3.82 -14.62
CA THR A 362 1.93 3.97 -14.66
C THR A 362 2.67 2.80 -14.00
N SER A 363 2.19 2.31 -12.85
CA SER A 363 2.80 1.17 -12.15
C SER A 363 2.70 -0.14 -12.94
N MET A 364 1.58 -0.39 -13.63
CA MET A 364 1.42 -1.56 -14.50
C MET A 364 2.36 -1.52 -15.69
N ARG A 365 2.60 -0.35 -16.29
CA ARG A 365 3.57 -0.21 -17.40
C ARG A 365 5.00 -0.43 -16.94
N ALA A 366 5.41 0.18 -15.82
CA ALA A 366 6.73 -0.05 -15.24
C ALA A 366 6.95 -1.55 -14.93
N ARG A 367 5.94 -2.21 -14.34
CA ARG A 367 5.94 -3.66 -14.08
C ARG A 367 6.09 -4.46 -15.39
N GLY A 368 5.31 -4.13 -16.42
CA GLY A 368 5.40 -4.73 -17.75
C GLY A 368 6.82 -4.68 -18.31
N ALA A 369 7.40 -3.47 -18.45
CA ALA A 369 8.77 -3.28 -18.94
C ALA A 369 9.79 -4.10 -18.13
N SER A 370 9.68 -4.15 -16.80
CA SER A 370 10.65 -4.87 -15.95
C SER A 370 10.62 -6.39 -16.05
N ILE A 371 9.57 -6.97 -16.66
CA ILE A 371 9.35 -8.43 -16.75
C ILE A 371 9.67 -8.97 -18.15
N THR A 372 9.63 -8.11 -19.17
CA THR A 372 9.73 -8.48 -20.60
C THR A 372 11.12 -8.32 -21.18
N ASP A 373 11.41 -9.16 -22.17
CA ASP A 373 12.66 -9.14 -22.93
C ASP A 373 12.64 -8.12 -24.08
N ILE A 374 11.45 -7.78 -24.61
CA ILE A 374 11.26 -6.83 -25.72
C ILE A 374 10.04 -5.94 -25.46
N THR A 375 10.09 -4.66 -25.82
CA THR A 375 8.95 -3.73 -25.76
C THR A 375 8.54 -3.28 -27.16
N ILE A 376 7.25 -3.41 -27.50
CA ILE A 376 6.65 -2.79 -28.69
C ILE A 376 6.00 -1.47 -28.30
N LEU A 377 6.44 -0.38 -28.92
CA LEU A 377 5.85 0.95 -28.78
C LEU A 377 4.88 1.21 -29.95
N VAL A 378 3.58 1.18 -29.66
CA VAL A 378 2.53 1.45 -30.66
C VAL A 378 2.25 2.95 -30.74
N VAL A 379 2.59 3.56 -31.87
CA VAL A 379 2.38 4.98 -32.14
C VAL A 379 1.47 5.12 -33.35
N ALA A 380 0.44 5.97 -33.27
CA ALA A 380 -0.49 6.13 -34.37
C ALA A 380 0.01 7.19 -35.37
N ALA A 381 -0.03 6.87 -36.66
CA ALA A 381 0.47 7.72 -37.73
C ALA A 381 -0.36 9.00 -37.96
N ASP A 382 -1.55 9.10 -37.37
CA ASP A 382 -2.43 10.28 -37.40
C ASP A 382 -2.31 11.17 -36.15
N ASP A 383 -1.89 10.61 -35.01
CA ASP A 383 -1.82 11.32 -33.72
C ASP A 383 -0.39 11.77 -33.36
N GLY A 384 0.64 10.98 -33.70
CA GLY A 384 2.04 11.27 -33.36
C GLY A 384 2.45 10.88 -31.93
N VAL A 385 3.54 11.48 -31.44
CA VAL A 385 4.10 11.20 -30.11
C VAL A 385 3.35 11.97 -29.00
N MET A 386 2.59 11.24 -28.19
CA MET A 386 1.82 11.77 -27.07
C MET A 386 2.56 11.61 -25.71
N PRO A 387 2.20 12.37 -24.66
CA PRO A 387 2.89 12.29 -23.35
C PRO A 387 2.96 10.90 -22.74
N GLN A 388 1.95 10.04 -22.95
CA GLN A 388 1.97 8.65 -22.49
C GLN A 388 2.90 7.74 -23.32
N THR A 389 3.17 8.11 -24.58
CA THR A 389 4.21 7.48 -25.41
C THR A 389 5.59 7.80 -24.85
N ILE A 390 5.85 9.06 -24.49
CA ILE A 390 7.10 9.49 -23.83
C ILE A 390 7.28 8.76 -22.49
N GLU A 391 6.21 8.63 -21.69
CA GLU A 391 6.23 7.86 -20.44
C GLU A 391 6.59 6.37 -20.68
N ALA A 392 6.03 5.74 -21.72
CA ALA A 392 6.36 4.36 -22.09
C ALA A 392 7.82 4.19 -22.54
N ILE A 393 8.36 5.12 -23.33
CA ILE A 393 9.78 5.14 -23.72
C ILE A 393 10.67 5.21 -22.48
N ASN A 394 10.33 6.07 -21.52
CA ASN A 394 11.10 6.21 -20.27
C ASN A 394 11.09 4.92 -19.43
N HIS A 395 9.96 4.21 -19.34
CA HIS A 395 9.89 2.92 -18.63
C HIS A 395 10.73 1.84 -19.31
N ALA A 396 10.65 1.72 -20.64
CA ALA A 396 11.42 0.73 -21.40
C ALA A 396 12.94 1.01 -21.33
N LYS A 397 13.35 2.28 -21.48
CA LYS A 397 14.76 2.70 -21.31
C LYS A 397 15.26 2.47 -19.87
N ALA A 398 14.45 2.75 -18.86
CA ALA A 398 14.82 2.49 -17.46
C ALA A 398 15.00 1.00 -17.16
N ALA A 399 14.20 0.14 -17.81
CA ALA A 399 14.34 -1.32 -17.76
C ALA A 399 15.47 -1.87 -18.64
N LYS A 400 16.05 -1.04 -19.53
CA LYS A 400 17.06 -1.42 -20.56
C LYS A 400 16.56 -2.49 -21.54
N VAL A 401 15.28 -2.43 -21.90
CA VAL A 401 14.64 -3.39 -22.80
C VAL A 401 14.66 -2.84 -24.23
N PRO A 402 15.07 -3.63 -25.25
CA PRO A 402 14.98 -3.26 -26.66
C PRO A 402 13.57 -2.81 -27.08
N ILE A 403 13.49 -1.74 -27.88
CA ILE A 403 12.23 -1.11 -28.29
C ILE A 403 12.03 -1.33 -29.80
N ILE A 404 10.88 -1.90 -30.17
CA ILE A 404 10.39 -1.96 -31.55
C ILE A 404 9.27 -0.91 -31.70
N VAL A 405 9.34 -0.05 -32.70
CA VAL A 405 8.30 0.95 -32.96
C VAL A 405 7.31 0.41 -33.98
N ALA A 406 6.05 0.24 -33.58
CA ALA A 406 4.96 -0.15 -34.46
C ALA A 406 4.12 1.09 -34.82
N VAL A 407 4.31 1.61 -36.03
CA VAL A 407 3.58 2.78 -36.54
C VAL A 407 2.23 2.33 -37.09
N ASN A 408 1.16 2.55 -36.34
CA ASN A 408 -0.18 2.02 -36.59
C ASN A 408 -1.10 3.02 -37.32
N LYS A 409 -2.24 2.54 -37.82
CA LYS A 409 -3.29 3.28 -38.54
C LYS A 409 -2.86 3.84 -39.92
N ILE A 410 -1.91 3.19 -40.60
CA ILE A 410 -1.47 3.57 -41.97
C ILE A 410 -2.61 3.54 -43.02
N ASP A 411 -3.74 2.90 -42.69
CA ASP A 411 -4.97 2.89 -43.51
C ASP A 411 -5.74 4.22 -43.53
N LYS A 412 -5.42 5.18 -42.65
CA LYS A 412 -6.06 6.49 -42.63
C LYS A 412 -5.47 7.44 -43.67
N PRO A 413 -6.30 8.24 -44.36
CA PRO A 413 -5.82 9.18 -45.39
C PRO A 413 -4.99 10.36 -44.84
N GLY A 414 -4.95 10.54 -43.52
CA GLY A 414 -4.11 11.52 -42.83
C GLY A 414 -2.89 10.91 -42.13
N ALA A 415 -2.58 9.62 -42.35
CA ALA A 415 -1.43 8.96 -41.75
C ALA A 415 -0.11 9.51 -42.32
N ASN A 416 0.83 9.88 -41.45
CA ASN A 416 2.17 10.32 -41.81
C ASN A 416 3.24 9.59 -40.97
N PRO A 417 3.72 8.41 -41.42
CA PRO A 417 4.77 7.66 -40.71
C PRO A 417 6.10 8.40 -40.58
N ASP A 418 6.45 9.25 -41.55
CA ASP A 418 7.73 9.98 -41.54
C ASP A 418 7.76 11.05 -40.44
N HIS A 419 6.61 11.66 -40.13
CA HIS A 419 6.47 12.55 -38.98
C HIS A 419 6.73 11.82 -37.66
N VAL A 420 6.19 10.61 -37.51
CA VAL A 420 6.40 9.78 -36.31
C VAL A 420 7.87 9.37 -36.16
N LYS A 421 8.54 9.01 -37.27
CA LYS A 421 10.00 8.76 -37.28
C LYS A 421 10.79 9.99 -36.81
N GLN A 422 10.41 11.18 -37.27
CA GLN A 422 11.07 12.42 -36.85
C GLN A 422 10.87 12.72 -35.36
N GLU A 423 9.64 12.68 -34.85
CA GLU A 423 9.34 12.94 -33.42
C GLU A 423 10.03 11.93 -32.48
N LEU A 424 10.07 10.63 -32.85
CA LEU A 424 10.73 9.62 -32.04
C LEU A 424 12.26 9.74 -32.05
N SER A 425 12.86 10.30 -33.10
CA SER A 425 14.29 10.58 -33.14
C SER A 425 14.73 11.63 -32.10
N GLU A 426 13.86 12.59 -31.75
CA GLU A 426 14.09 13.53 -30.65
C GLU A 426 14.12 12.84 -29.28
N HIS A 427 13.51 11.66 -29.17
CA HIS A 427 13.53 10.77 -28.00
C HIS A 427 14.60 9.67 -28.10
N GLU A 428 15.65 9.87 -28.92
CA GLU A 428 16.78 8.94 -29.12
C GLU A 428 16.37 7.57 -29.71
N LEU A 429 15.18 7.46 -30.33
CA LEU A 429 14.75 6.26 -31.05
C LEU A 429 14.97 6.49 -32.55
N ILE A 430 16.16 6.13 -33.03
CA ILE A 430 16.60 6.42 -34.40
C ILE A 430 16.33 5.19 -35.28
N PRO A 431 15.63 5.35 -36.43
CA PRO A 431 15.39 4.25 -37.36
C PRO A 431 16.68 3.65 -37.94
N GLU A 432 16.70 2.34 -38.18
CA GLU A 432 17.80 1.65 -38.90
C GLU A 432 18.11 2.28 -40.27
N GLU A 433 17.08 2.75 -40.99
CA GLU A 433 17.21 3.49 -42.26
C GLU A 433 18.13 4.73 -42.17
N TRP A 434 18.24 5.32 -40.97
CA TRP A 434 19.06 6.50 -40.68
C TRP A 434 20.37 6.14 -39.95
N GLY A 435 20.68 4.84 -39.83
CA GLY A 435 21.85 4.33 -39.11
C GLY A 435 21.66 4.20 -37.60
N GLY A 436 20.41 4.16 -37.13
CA GLY A 436 20.08 3.85 -35.73
C GLY A 436 19.97 2.36 -35.43
N ASP A 437 19.50 2.06 -34.23
CA ASP A 437 19.32 0.71 -33.64
C ASP A 437 17.84 0.30 -33.49
N THR A 438 16.92 1.22 -33.70
CA THR A 438 15.50 1.01 -33.45
C THR A 438 14.78 0.53 -34.71
N ILE A 439 14.14 -0.62 -34.66
CA ILE A 439 13.32 -1.15 -35.77
C ILE A 439 11.97 -0.41 -35.82
N PHE A 440 11.60 0.09 -36.99
CA PHE A 440 10.31 0.74 -37.25
C PHE A 440 9.48 -0.09 -38.24
N VAL A 441 8.32 -0.58 -37.82
CA VAL A 441 7.40 -1.36 -38.67
C VAL A 441 6.09 -0.60 -38.87
N ASN A 442 5.75 -0.34 -40.13
CA ASN A 442 4.52 0.37 -40.53
C ASN A 442 3.36 -0.63 -40.64
N ILE A 443 2.36 -0.57 -39.75
CA ILE A 443 1.28 -1.57 -39.65
C ILE A 443 -0.12 -0.96 -39.78
N SER A 444 -1.09 -1.79 -40.20
CA SER A 444 -2.52 -1.54 -39.90
C SER A 444 -3.09 -2.70 -39.11
N ALA A 445 -3.23 -2.51 -37.80
CA ALA A 445 -3.85 -3.48 -36.90
C ALA A 445 -5.28 -3.87 -37.31
N LYS A 446 -6.00 -2.96 -37.99
CA LYS A 446 -7.40 -3.16 -38.41
C LYS A 446 -7.53 -3.99 -39.69
N PHE A 447 -6.60 -3.83 -40.63
CA PHE A 447 -6.61 -4.53 -41.93
C PHE A 447 -5.65 -5.72 -41.98
N ASN A 448 -5.00 -6.07 -40.87
CA ASN A 448 -3.98 -7.11 -40.78
C ASN A 448 -2.84 -6.91 -41.81
N GLN A 449 -2.34 -5.68 -41.92
CA GLN A 449 -1.24 -5.34 -42.83
C GLN A 449 0.07 -5.22 -42.05
N ASN A 450 1.12 -5.88 -42.57
CA ASN A 450 2.49 -5.91 -42.05
C ASN A 450 2.62 -6.40 -40.59
N ILE A 451 1.64 -7.17 -40.11
CA ILE A 451 1.73 -7.79 -38.78
C ILE A 451 2.72 -8.96 -38.80
N ASP A 452 2.79 -9.72 -39.90
CA ASP A 452 3.76 -10.81 -40.06
C ASP A 452 5.21 -10.27 -40.01
N GLU A 453 5.49 -9.15 -40.68
CA GLU A 453 6.76 -8.42 -40.62
C GLU A 453 7.11 -7.96 -39.20
N LEU A 454 6.14 -7.48 -38.41
CA LEU A 454 6.36 -7.14 -37.01
C LEU A 454 6.75 -8.38 -36.18
N LEU A 455 6.14 -9.53 -36.45
CA LEU A 455 6.39 -10.78 -35.76
C LEU A 455 7.75 -11.39 -36.11
N GLU A 456 8.15 -11.34 -37.39
CA GLU A 456 9.49 -11.72 -37.85
C GLU A 456 10.58 -10.86 -37.18
N ASN A 457 10.38 -9.54 -37.07
CA ASN A 457 11.33 -8.63 -36.41
C ASN A 457 11.46 -8.88 -34.89
N ILE A 458 10.38 -9.29 -34.21
CA ILE A 458 10.44 -9.72 -32.80
C ILE A 458 11.32 -10.96 -32.65
N LEU A 459 11.15 -11.95 -33.54
CA LEU A 459 11.96 -13.17 -33.52
C LEU A 459 13.44 -12.88 -33.85
N LEU A 460 13.71 -11.95 -34.77
CA LEU A 460 15.06 -11.51 -35.10
C LEU A 460 15.78 -10.89 -33.88
N ILE A 461 15.12 -9.97 -33.16
CA ILE A 461 15.70 -9.39 -31.94
C ILE A 461 15.89 -10.46 -30.86
N ALA A 462 14.95 -11.39 -30.69
CA ALA A 462 15.07 -12.49 -29.74
C ALA A 462 16.28 -13.42 -30.03
N GLU A 463 16.64 -13.59 -31.30
CA GLU A 463 17.84 -14.34 -31.73
C GLU A 463 19.13 -13.54 -31.53
N VAL A 464 19.10 -12.20 -31.70
CA VAL A 464 20.25 -11.31 -31.45
C VAL A 464 20.56 -11.18 -29.95
N GLU A 465 19.53 -11.11 -29.11
CA GLU A 465 19.65 -11.06 -27.64
C GLU A 465 19.97 -12.44 -27.00
N ASP A 466 20.04 -13.52 -27.80
CA ASP A 466 20.40 -14.89 -27.36
C ASP A 466 19.60 -15.35 -26.12
N LEU A 467 18.28 -15.15 -26.15
CA LEU A 467 17.40 -15.36 -25.00
C LEU A 467 17.41 -16.81 -24.51
N LYS A 468 18.03 -17.02 -23.35
CA LYS A 468 18.25 -18.33 -22.74
C LYS A 468 17.55 -18.51 -21.39
N ALA A 469 17.24 -19.76 -21.06
CA ALA A 469 16.90 -20.21 -19.72
C ALA A 469 17.22 -21.70 -19.53
N ASP A 470 17.54 -22.08 -18.29
CA ASP A 470 17.61 -23.48 -17.86
C ASP A 470 16.19 -23.95 -17.45
N PRO A 471 15.61 -24.96 -18.12
CA PRO A 471 14.29 -25.53 -17.78
C PRO A 471 14.36 -26.62 -16.70
N THR A 472 15.55 -27.13 -16.37
CA THR A 472 15.79 -28.27 -15.45
C THR A 472 15.77 -27.86 -13.98
N GLN A 473 16.13 -26.60 -13.69
CA GLN A 473 16.08 -26.04 -12.35
C GLN A 473 14.63 -25.77 -11.86
N LYS A 474 14.51 -25.39 -10.59
CA LYS A 474 13.22 -25.04 -9.98
C LYS A 474 12.65 -23.76 -10.59
N ALA A 475 11.31 -23.67 -10.61
CA ALA A 475 10.65 -22.52 -11.20
C ALA A 475 10.89 -21.24 -10.40
N ILE A 476 11.32 -20.22 -11.14
CA ILE A 476 11.57 -18.86 -10.66
C ILE A 476 10.87 -17.90 -11.63
N GLY A 477 10.24 -16.85 -11.11
CA GLY A 477 9.57 -15.87 -11.95
C GLY A 477 8.84 -14.78 -11.18
N THR A 478 7.90 -14.11 -11.86
CA THR A 478 7.24 -12.91 -11.32
C THR A 478 5.71 -13.00 -11.46
N VAL A 479 4.97 -12.45 -10.48
CA VAL A 479 3.51 -12.27 -10.52
C VAL A 479 3.17 -11.15 -11.49
N ILE A 480 2.35 -11.45 -12.50
CA ILE A 480 1.79 -10.45 -13.42
C ILE A 480 0.62 -9.72 -12.74
N GLU A 481 -0.36 -10.49 -12.27
CA GLU A 481 -1.64 -10.02 -11.74
C GLU A 481 -2.15 -11.01 -10.68
N ALA A 482 -2.89 -10.54 -9.68
CA ALA A 482 -3.45 -11.39 -8.63
C ALA A 482 -4.89 -10.97 -8.28
N ARG A 483 -5.75 -11.95 -7.97
CA ARG A 483 -7.18 -11.76 -7.70
C ARG A 483 -7.74 -12.72 -6.66
N LEU A 484 -8.85 -12.35 -6.02
CA LEU A 484 -9.55 -13.19 -5.06
C LEU A 484 -10.87 -13.73 -5.65
N ASP A 485 -10.89 -15.02 -5.98
CA ASP A 485 -12.07 -15.70 -6.51
C ASP A 485 -12.87 -16.40 -5.40
N LYS A 486 -14.21 -16.31 -5.45
CA LYS A 486 -15.10 -16.85 -4.40
C LYS A 486 -15.12 -18.38 -4.30
N GLY A 487 -14.77 -19.09 -5.38
CA GLY A 487 -14.75 -20.56 -5.44
C GLY A 487 -13.34 -21.16 -5.45
N LYS A 488 -12.37 -20.50 -6.11
CA LYS A 488 -10.98 -20.94 -6.19
C LYS A 488 -10.11 -20.45 -5.02
N GLY A 489 -10.50 -19.38 -4.31
CA GLY A 489 -9.68 -18.68 -3.32
C GLY A 489 -8.71 -17.68 -3.97
N PRO A 490 -7.53 -17.43 -3.38
CA PRO A 490 -6.48 -16.63 -4.01
C PRO A 490 -6.02 -17.26 -5.32
N VAL A 491 -6.01 -16.44 -6.37
CA VAL A 491 -5.62 -16.78 -7.74
C VAL A 491 -4.51 -15.81 -8.16
N ALA A 492 -3.42 -16.32 -8.72
CA ALA A 492 -2.32 -15.49 -9.21
C ALA A 492 -1.91 -15.91 -10.63
N THR A 493 -1.76 -14.94 -11.52
CA THR A 493 -1.18 -15.13 -12.86
C THR A 493 0.33 -14.91 -12.75
N LEU A 494 1.10 -15.96 -13.01
CA LEU A 494 2.56 -15.98 -12.92
C LEU A 494 3.16 -16.05 -14.32
N LEU A 495 4.32 -15.42 -14.51
CA LEU A 495 5.22 -15.69 -15.62
C LEU A 495 6.42 -16.48 -15.10
N VAL A 496 6.62 -17.69 -15.60
CA VAL A 496 7.83 -18.47 -15.33
C VAL A 496 8.97 -17.86 -16.14
N GLN A 497 10.05 -17.41 -15.50
CA GLN A 497 11.21 -16.83 -16.18
C GLN A 497 12.33 -17.87 -16.34
N GLN A 498 12.49 -18.75 -15.33
CA GLN A 498 13.46 -19.85 -15.32
C GLN A 498 12.87 -21.11 -14.68
N GLY A 499 13.41 -22.27 -15.02
CA GLY A 499 12.97 -23.58 -14.53
C GLY A 499 11.60 -24.01 -15.06
N THR A 500 11.10 -25.14 -14.53
CA THR A 500 9.77 -25.67 -14.88
C THR A 500 8.88 -25.79 -13.63
N LEU A 501 7.71 -25.17 -13.67
CA LEU A 501 6.72 -25.17 -12.58
C LEU A 501 5.79 -26.37 -12.72
N HIS A 502 5.55 -27.12 -11.64
CA HIS A 502 4.66 -28.28 -11.65
C HIS A 502 3.47 -28.15 -10.69
N VAL A 503 2.37 -28.83 -11.02
CA VAL A 503 1.23 -28.95 -10.10
C VAL A 503 1.61 -29.81 -8.89
N GLY A 504 1.52 -29.22 -7.69
CA GLY A 504 1.93 -29.82 -6.43
C GLY A 504 3.14 -29.16 -5.77
N ASP A 505 3.85 -28.29 -6.50
CA ASP A 505 5.06 -27.62 -6.01
C ASP A 505 4.77 -26.67 -4.84
N PRO A 506 5.62 -26.67 -3.78
CA PRO A 506 5.55 -25.67 -2.71
C PRO A 506 6.22 -24.37 -3.17
N ILE A 507 5.46 -23.28 -3.10
CA ILE A 507 5.81 -21.99 -3.70
C ILE A 507 5.76 -20.89 -2.65
N VAL A 508 6.75 -19.99 -2.68
CA VAL A 508 6.74 -18.72 -1.94
C VAL A 508 6.66 -17.61 -2.97
N VAL A 509 5.77 -16.65 -2.74
CA VAL A 509 5.47 -15.53 -3.65
C VAL A 509 5.49 -14.25 -2.83
N GLY A 510 6.53 -13.43 -2.98
CA GLY A 510 6.69 -12.18 -2.23
C GLY A 510 6.59 -12.37 -0.71
N ASN A 511 5.45 -11.99 -0.14
CA ASN A 511 5.14 -12.10 1.30
C ASN A 511 4.12 -13.21 1.64
N THR A 512 3.65 -13.98 0.66
CA THR A 512 2.71 -15.11 0.84
C THR A 512 3.37 -16.44 0.44
N TYR A 513 2.74 -17.54 0.82
CA TYR A 513 3.22 -18.88 0.50
C TYR A 513 2.04 -19.84 0.29
N GLY A 514 2.32 -20.99 -0.32
CA GLY A 514 1.31 -22.03 -0.50
C GLY A 514 1.82 -23.23 -1.30
N ARG A 515 0.88 -23.91 -1.96
CA ARG A 515 1.17 -25.03 -2.86
C ARG A 515 0.32 -24.89 -4.11
N VAL A 516 0.91 -25.10 -5.28
CA VAL A 516 0.18 -25.09 -6.55
C VAL A 516 -0.84 -26.25 -6.56
N ARG A 517 -2.14 -25.94 -6.47
CA ARG A 517 -3.23 -26.94 -6.45
C ARG A 517 -3.76 -27.25 -7.84
N VAL A 518 -3.96 -26.20 -8.63
CA VAL A 518 -4.40 -26.25 -10.03
C VAL A 518 -3.62 -25.16 -10.74
N MET A 519 -3.13 -25.51 -11.93
CA MET A 519 -2.52 -24.61 -12.89
C MET A 519 -3.39 -24.60 -14.15
N THR A 520 -3.56 -23.43 -14.74
CA THR A 520 -4.32 -23.22 -15.98
C THR A 520 -3.59 -22.24 -16.88
N ASN A 521 -3.53 -22.52 -18.18
CA ASN A 521 -2.97 -21.61 -19.16
C ASN A 521 -3.93 -20.45 -19.50
N ASP A 522 -3.44 -19.53 -20.33
CA ASP A 522 -4.17 -18.40 -20.91
C ASP A 522 -5.48 -18.81 -21.61
N MET A 523 -5.49 -19.96 -22.30
CA MET A 523 -6.70 -20.55 -22.90
C MET A 523 -7.67 -21.19 -21.89
N GLY A 524 -7.37 -21.15 -20.59
CA GLY A 524 -8.19 -21.73 -19.51
C GLY A 524 -8.17 -23.26 -19.45
N ARG A 525 -7.26 -23.93 -20.18
CA ARG A 525 -7.04 -25.37 -20.10
C ARG A 525 -6.12 -25.69 -18.92
N ARG A 526 -6.26 -26.89 -18.35
CA ARG A 526 -5.45 -27.33 -17.20
C ARG A 526 -4.19 -28.04 -17.66
N ASP A 527 -3.05 -27.42 -17.39
CA ASP A 527 -1.74 -27.99 -17.64
C ASP A 527 -1.11 -28.51 -16.34
N LYS A 528 -0.10 -29.37 -16.47
CA LYS A 528 0.58 -30.02 -15.34
C LYS A 528 1.97 -29.47 -15.05
N GLU A 529 2.58 -28.92 -16.09
CA GLU A 529 3.94 -28.39 -16.16
C GLU A 529 3.87 -27.08 -16.96
N ALA A 530 4.71 -26.11 -16.61
CA ALA A 530 4.88 -24.86 -17.34
C ALA A 530 6.36 -24.49 -17.37
N GLY A 531 6.93 -24.42 -18.57
CA GLY A 531 8.34 -24.09 -18.79
C GLY A 531 8.61 -22.58 -18.81
N PRO A 532 9.87 -22.18 -19.06
CA PRO A 532 10.27 -20.77 -19.17
C PRO A 532 9.44 -19.98 -20.19
N ALA A 533 9.29 -18.68 -19.92
CA ALA A 533 8.45 -17.72 -20.64
C ALA A 533 6.95 -18.08 -20.73
N THR A 534 6.45 -19.14 -20.07
CA THR A 534 5.03 -19.54 -20.16
C THR A 534 4.18 -18.81 -19.09
N PRO A 535 3.08 -18.13 -19.46
CA PRO A 535 2.17 -17.51 -18.49
C PRO A 535 1.14 -18.53 -17.95
N VAL A 536 0.95 -18.60 -16.63
CA VAL A 536 0.02 -19.54 -15.99
C VAL A 536 -0.75 -18.95 -14.80
N GLU A 537 -2.06 -19.20 -14.77
CA GLU A 537 -2.91 -18.95 -13.60
C GLU A 537 -2.76 -20.12 -12.60
N ILE A 538 -2.31 -19.83 -11.38
CA ILE A 538 -2.24 -20.81 -10.28
C ILE A 538 -3.25 -20.53 -9.16
N THR A 539 -3.52 -21.58 -8.38
CA THR A 539 -4.37 -21.53 -7.18
C THR A 539 -3.71 -22.26 -6.01
N GLY A 540 -4.06 -21.89 -4.78
CA GLY A 540 -3.58 -22.57 -3.56
C GLY A 540 -2.54 -21.82 -2.74
N LEU A 541 -2.35 -20.53 -3.01
CA LEU A 541 -1.71 -19.59 -2.09
C LEU A 541 -2.61 -19.33 -0.87
N ASN A 542 -2.02 -19.00 0.28
CA ASN A 542 -2.78 -18.69 1.50
C ASN A 542 -3.47 -17.33 1.46
N ASP A 543 -2.82 -16.36 0.81
CA ASP A 543 -3.29 -14.98 0.64
C ASP A 543 -2.91 -14.47 -0.76
N VAL A 544 -3.53 -13.36 -1.19
CA VAL A 544 -3.30 -12.74 -2.50
C VAL A 544 -1.93 -12.04 -2.51
N PRO A 545 -0.98 -12.43 -3.39
CA PRO A 545 0.32 -11.76 -3.51
C PRO A 545 0.17 -10.35 -4.08
N GLN A 546 1.19 -9.49 -3.90
CA GLN A 546 1.25 -8.22 -4.60
C GLN A 546 1.60 -8.47 -6.08
N ALA A 547 1.11 -7.63 -6.98
CA ALA A 547 1.45 -7.75 -8.38
C ALA A 547 2.89 -7.23 -8.59
N GLY A 548 3.71 -7.97 -9.34
CA GLY A 548 5.15 -7.76 -9.43
C GLY A 548 5.97 -8.46 -8.33
N ASP A 549 5.34 -9.17 -7.39
CA ASP A 549 6.08 -10.02 -6.43
C ASP A 549 6.84 -11.12 -7.18
N ARG A 550 8.08 -11.37 -6.76
CA ARG A 550 8.89 -12.52 -7.22
C ARG A 550 8.44 -13.81 -6.55
N PHE A 551 8.50 -14.93 -7.27
CA PHE A 551 8.26 -16.26 -6.71
C PHE A 551 9.43 -17.22 -6.95
N VAL A 552 9.59 -18.15 -6.01
CA VAL A 552 10.52 -19.27 -6.08
C VAL A 552 9.83 -20.55 -5.58
N VAL A 553 10.06 -21.65 -6.30
CA VAL A 553 9.67 -23.00 -5.89
C VAL A 553 10.78 -23.64 -5.06
N PHE A 554 10.40 -24.25 -3.94
CA PHE A 554 11.30 -25.00 -3.07
C PHE A 554 11.11 -26.52 -3.27
N GLU A 555 12.03 -27.32 -2.73
CA GLU A 555 11.87 -28.78 -2.71
C GLU A 555 10.85 -29.25 -1.66
N ASP A 556 10.87 -28.60 -0.49
CA ASP A 556 10.10 -28.99 0.69
C ASP A 556 9.02 -27.96 1.05
N GLU A 557 7.80 -28.42 1.35
CA GLU A 557 6.74 -27.54 1.87
C GLU A 557 7.13 -26.86 3.20
N LYS A 558 7.98 -27.53 4.01
CA LYS A 558 8.42 -27.00 5.30
C LYS A 558 9.33 -25.79 5.15
N THR A 559 10.29 -25.81 4.21
CA THR A 559 11.21 -24.71 3.98
C THR A 559 10.48 -23.54 3.33
N ALA A 560 9.63 -23.80 2.32
CA ALA A 560 8.75 -22.79 1.73
C ALA A 560 7.86 -22.10 2.79
N ARG A 561 7.21 -22.87 3.66
CA ARG A 561 6.40 -22.32 4.76
C ARG A 561 7.22 -21.46 5.72
N GLN A 562 8.40 -21.92 6.13
CA GLN A 562 9.25 -21.18 7.06
C GLN A 562 9.74 -19.85 6.45
N ALA A 563 10.22 -19.88 5.21
CA ALA A 563 10.64 -18.67 4.48
C ALA A 563 9.47 -17.68 4.28
N GLY A 564 8.29 -18.18 3.90
CA GLY A 564 7.09 -17.37 3.72
C GLY A 564 6.57 -16.75 5.03
N GLU A 565 6.51 -17.52 6.12
CA GLU A 565 6.11 -17.02 7.45
C GLU A 565 7.08 -15.98 8.00
N GLU A 566 8.39 -16.13 7.75
CA GLU A 566 9.38 -15.12 8.14
C GLU A 566 9.25 -13.84 7.31
N ARG A 567 9.13 -13.92 5.97
CA ARG A 567 8.94 -12.76 5.10
C ARG A 567 7.65 -12.00 5.46
N ALA A 568 6.52 -12.70 5.62
CA ALA A 568 5.25 -12.11 6.05
C ALA A 568 5.38 -11.34 7.38
N LYS A 569 6.10 -11.91 8.35
CA LYS A 569 6.37 -11.27 9.64
C LYS A 569 7.30 -10.06 9.53
N ARG A 570 8.34 -10.13 8.67
CA ARG A 570 9.27 -9.03 8.41
C ARG A 570 8.54 -7.85 7.77
N ALA A 571 7.77 -8.09 6.72
CA ALA A 571 6.94 -7.09 6.05
C ALA A 571 5.93 -6.40 7.01
N LEU A 572 5.27 -7.17 7.89
CA LEU A 572 4.34 -6.61 8.88
C LEU A 572 5.05 -5.73 9.93
N LEU A 573 6.29 -6.08 10.32
CA LEU A 573 7.11 -5.24 11.20
C LEU A 573 7.56 -3.95 10.50
N GLU A 574 7.94 -4.04 9.22
CA GLU A 574 8.34 -2.90 8.40
C GLU A 574 7.17 -1.91 8.20
N GLN A 575 5.99 -2.40 7.81
CA GLN A 575 4.77 -1.59 7.67
C GLN A 575 4.38 -0.89 8.98
N ARG A 576 4.55 -1.57 10.13
CA ARG A 576 4.35 -0.97 11.46
C ARG A 576 5.43 0.04 11.81
N SER A 577 6.67 -0.16 11.36
CA SER A 577 7.78 0.78 11.60
C SER A 577 7.62 2.08 10.79
N ALA A 578 7.14 1.97 9.55
CA ALA A 578 6.85 3.11 8.67
C ALA A 578 5.73 3.99 9.23
N SER A 579 4.69 3.38 9.78
CA SER A 579 3.54 4.08 10.38
C SER A 579 3.76 4.63 11.80
N SER A 580 4.88 4.31 12.47
CA SER A 580 5.09 4.67 13.90
C SER A 580 6.15 5.74 14.17
N ARG A 581 6.82 6.29 13.13
CA ARG A 581 7.70 7.46 13.28
C ARG A 581 6.94 8.79 13.23
N VAL A 582 6.00 8.95 14.16
CA VAL A 582 5.35 10.24 14.43
C VAL A 582 6.29 11.07 15.31
N THR A 583 7.01 12.02 14.70
CA THR A 583 7.80 13.03 15.42
C THR A 583 6.89 14.15 15.93
N LEU A 584 7.35 14.88 16.95
CA LEU A 584 6.61 16.06 17.46
C LEU A 584 6.47 17.15 16.40
N ASP A 585 7.45 17.31 15.52
CA ASP A 585 7.42 18.30 14.44
C ASP A 585 6.32 17.95 13.41
N ASN A 586 6.21 16.67 13.00
CA ASN A 586 5.13 16.20 12.13
C ASN A 586 3.74 16.32 12.79
N LEU A 587 3.65 16.23 14.14
CA LEU A 587 2.42 16.52 14.87
C LEU A 587 2.05 18.01 14.84
N PHE A 588 3.02 18.92 14.85
CA PHE A 588 2.76 20.34 14.69
C PHE A 588 2.43 20.74 13.25
N GLU A 589 2.97 20.03 12.24
CA GLU A 589 2.56 20.20 10.85
C GLU A 589 1.14 19.67 10.62
N SER A 590 0.83 18.43 11.02
CA SER A 590 -0.54 17.88 10.90
C SER A 590 -1.59 18.63 11.72
N LEU A 591 -1.22 19.26 12.85
CA LEU A 591 -2.11 20.17 13.58
C LEU A 591 -2.30 21.54 12.88
N LYS A 592 -1.37 21.97 12.03
CA LYS A 592 -1.55 23.15 11.15
C LYS A 592 -2.31 22.81 9.87
N GLU A 593 -2.16 21.59 9.35
CA GLU A 593 -2.95 21.08 8.22
C GLU A 593 -4.42 20.80 8.58
N GLY A 594 -4.79 20.87 9.86
CA GLY A 594 -6.15 20.60 10.36
C GLY A 594 -7.25 21.56 9.90
N GLU A 595 -6.97 22.44 8.94
CA GLU A 595 -7.96 23.24 8.20
C GLU A 595 -8.45 22.54 6.91
N LEU A 596 -7.71 21.55 6.38
CA LEU A 596 -8.13 20.78 5.20
C LEU A 596 -9.13 19.68 5.59
N LYS A 597 -10.27 19.61 4.88
CA LYS A 597 -11.27 18.55 5.11
C LYS A 597 -10.75 17.23 4.51
N GLU A 598 -10.70 16.16 5.29
CA GLU A 598 -10.29 14.83 4.79
C GLU A 598 -11.52 14.03 4.32
N VAL A 599 -11.46 13.48 3.10
CA VAL A 599 -12.41 12.47 2.61
C VAL A 599 -11.79 11.08 2.74
N ASN A 600 -12.32 10.30 3.69
CA ASN A 600 -11.90 8.92 3.89
C ASN A 600 -12.52 8.00 2.83
N ILE A 601 -11.68 7.18 2.18
CA ILE A 601 -12.08 6.27 1.12
C ILE A 601 -11.55 4.86 1.41
N ILE A 602 -12.39 3.85 1.16
CA ILE A 602 -12.02 2.44 1.11
C ILE A 602 -12.15 1.95 -0.33
N VAL A 603 -11.07 1.41 -0.89
CA VAL A 603 -11.03 0.91 -2.27
C VAL A 603 -11.11 -0.62 -2.27
N LYS A 604 -12.05 -1.17 -3.04
CA LYS A 604 -12.13 -2.60 -3.33
C LYS A 604 -12.11 -2.81 -4.84
N ALA A 605 -11.14 -3.57 -5.34
CA ALA A 605 -11.05 -3.90 -6.76
C ALA A 605 -11.11 -5.43 -6.98
N ASP A 606 -11.31 -5.84 -8.23
CA ASP A 606 -11.34 -7.24 -8.64
C ASP A 606 -9.95 -7.87 -8.76
N VAL A 607 -8.95 -7.06 -9.14
CA VAL A 607 -7.53 -7.44 -9.20
C VAL A 607 -6.64 -6.45 -8.43
N GLN A 608 -5.47 -6.92 -8.02
CA GLN A 608 -4.50 -6.16 -7.22
C GLN A 608 -3.98 -4.91 -7.95
N GLY A 609 -3.62 -5.01 -9.24
CA GLY A 609 -3.11 -3.86 -9.98
C GLY A 609 -4.15 -2.73 -10.12
N SER A 610 -5.44 -3.07 -10.26
CA SER A 610 -6.51 -2.07 -10.33
C SER A 610 -6.77 -1.42 -8.97
N ALA A 611 -6.62 -2.13 -7.85
CA ALA A 611 -6.67 -1.52 -6.51
C ALA A 611 -5.55 -0.48 -6.31
N GLU A 612 -4.32 -0.82 -6.73
CA GLU A 612 -3.16 0.08 -6.71
C GLU A 612 -3.39 1.31 -7.60
N ALA A 613 -3.82 1.12 -8.85
CA ALA A 613 -4.03 2.20 -9.82
C ALA A 613 -5.17 3.16 -9.43
N VAL A 614 -6.30 2.64 -8.94
CA VAL A 614 -7.40 3.45 -8.41
C VAL A 614 -6.92 4.25 -7.19
N SER A 615 -6.17 3.61 -6.30
CA SER A 615 -5.64 4.27 -5.08
C SER A 615 -4.67 5.40 -5.43
N ALA A 616 -3.68 5.13 -6.28
CA ALA A 616 -2.71 6.12 -6.72
C ALA A 616 -3.34 7.26 -7.54
N SER A 617 -4.46 7.01 -8.24
CA SER A 617 -5.17 8.05 -9.00
C SER A 617 -6.03 8.94 -8.11
N LEU A 618 -6.71 8.36 -7.12
CA LEU A 618 -7.48 9.11 -6.11
C LEU A 618 -6.56 10.01 -5.26
N GLN A 619 -5.33 9.58 -4.96
CA GLN A 619 -4.33 10.40 -4.26
C GLN A 619 -3.74 11.54 -5.11
N LYS A 620 -3.90 11.51 -6.44
CA LYS A 620 -3.50 12.59 -7.35
C LYS A 620 -4.59 13.65 -7.53
N ILE A 621 -5.80 13.42 -7.02
CA ILE A 621 -6.85 14.44 -7.02
C ILE A 621 -6.47 15.48 -5.96
N ASP A 622 -6.10 16.67 -6.43
CA ASP A 622 -5.85 17.84 -5.60
C ASP A 622 -6.99 18.84 -5.81
N VAL A 623 -7.75 19.12 -4.75
CA VAL A 623 -8.82 20.11 -4.72
C VAL A 623 -8.53 21.03 -3.55
N GLU A 624 -8.38 22.32 -3.82
CA GLU A 624 -8.03 23.32 -2.80
C GLU A 624 -9.02 23.24 -1.63
N GLY A 625 -8.54 22.89 -0.42
CA GLY A 625 -9.37 22.74 0.78
C GLY A 625 -9.79 21.31 1.16
N VAL A 626 -9.64 20.31 0.28
CA VAL A 626 -10.08 18.92 0.54
C VAL A 626 -9.01 17.89 0.13
N ARG A 627 -8.64 16.99 1.05
CA ARG A 627 -7.64 15.93 0.83
C ARG A 627 -8.29 14.54 0.81
N VAL A 628 -7.94 13.71 -0.17
CA VAL A 628 -8.35 12.29 -0.19
C VAL A 628 -7.44 11.44 0.70
N LYS A 629 -8.04 10.57 1.51
CA LYS A 629 -7.34 9.66 2.42
C LYS A 629 -7.81 8.22 2.26
N ILE A 630 -6.89 7.36 1.84
CA ILE A 630 -7.19 5.94 1.63
C ILE A 630 -6.99 5.19 2.95
N VAL A 631 -8.10 4.79 3.56
CA VAL A 631 -8.13 4.06 4.84
C VAL A 631 -7.71 2.60 4.62
N HIS A 632 -8.20 1.99 3.55
CA HIS A 632 -7.91 0.61 3.20
C HIS A 632 -8.10 0.38 1.69
N ALA A 633 -7.16 -0.33 1.07
CA ALA A 633 -7.27 -0.80 -0.31
C ALA A 633 -7.05 -2.32 -0.32
N ALA A 634 -7.95 -3.07 -0.95
CA ALA A 634 -7.88 -4.53 -0.98
C ALA A 634 -8.61 -5.12 -2.19
N VAL A 635 -8.41 -6.42 -2.41
CA VAL A 635 -8.96 -7.15 -3.55
C VAL A 635 -10.14 -8.04 -3.14
N GLY A 636 -11.13 -8.14 -4.01
CA GLY A 636 -12.30 -9.01 -3.86
C GLY A 636 -13.61 -8.25 -3.61
N ALA A 637 -14.68 -9.03 -3.41
CA ALA A 637 -16.02 -8.48 -3.15
C ALA A 637 -16.09 -7.72 -1.81
N ILE A 638 -16.97 -6.72 -1.74
CA ILE A 638 -17.17 -5.91 -0.53
C ILE A 638 -17.92 -6.76 0.53
N ASN A 639 -17.34 -6.84 1.73
CA ASN A 639 -17.78 -7.67 2.85
C ASN A 639 -18.25 -6.81 4.04
N GLU A 640 -18.89 -7.46 5.03
CA GLU A 640 -19.34 -6.86 6.30
C GLU A 640 -18.19 -6.15 7.07
N SER A 641 -16.98 -6.72 7.00
CA SER A 641 -15.75 -6.12 7.57
C SER A 641 -15.40 -4.76 6.97
N ASP A 642 -15.76 -4.55 5.70
CA ASP A 642 -15.43 -3.32 4.98
C ASP A 642 -16.46 -2.22 5.29
N VAL A 643 -17.73 -2.61 5.46
CA VAL A 643 -18.82 -1.73 5.89
C VAL A 643 -18.60 -1.26 7.33
N THR A 644 -18.27 -2.18 8.25
CA THR A 644 -17.96 -1.81 9.65
C THR A 644 -16.73 -0.90 9.76
N LEU A 645 -15.70 -1.12 8.93
CA LEU A 645 -14.53 -0.23 8.87
C LEU A 645 -14.91 1.15 8.29
N ALA A 646 -15.79 1.18 7.29
CA ALA A 646 -16.30 2.40 6.70
C ALA A 646 -17.12 3.23 7.69
N ALA A 647 -18.08 2.61 8.39
CA ALA A 647 -18.88 3.25 9.43
C ALA A 647 -18.00 3.79 10.58
N ALA A 648 -17.01 3.01 11.04
CA ALA A 648 -16.09 3.43 12.08
C ALA A 648 -15.16 4.59 11.68
N SER A 649 -14.87 4.74 10.37
CA SER A 649 -13.95 5.75 9.83
C SER A 649 -14.66 6.91 9.12
N ASN A 650 -15.99 6.89 9.06
CA ASN A 650 -16.82 7.74 8.19
C ASN A 650 -16.29 7.79 6.74
N ALA A 651 -16.08 6.61 6.14
CA ALA A 651 -15.45 6.46 4.83
C ALA A 651 -16.45 6.00 3.74
N ILE A 652 -16.22 6.45 2.50
CA ILE A 652 -16.97 6.01 1.31
C ILE A 652 -16.32 4.75 0.75
N ILE A 653 -17.12 3.73 0.38
CA ILE A 653 -16.60 2.51 -0.25
C ILE A 653 -16.70 2.62 -1.77
N ILE A 654 -15.56 2.57 -2.46
CA ILE A 654 -15.46 2.51 -3.92
C ILE A 654 -15.20 1.06 -4.34
N GLY A 655 -16.17 0.45 -5.01
CA GLY A 655 -16.05 -0.86 -5.65
C GLY A 655 -15.71 -0.75 -7.13
N PHE A 656 -14.50 -1.12 -7.52
CA PHE A 656 -14.04 -1.17 -8.90
C PHE A 656 -14.20 -2.58 -9.49
N ASN A 657 -15.10 -2.73 -10.47
CA ASN A 657 -15.50 -3.99 -11.10
C ASN A 657 -16.02 -5.10 -10.15
N VAL A 658 -16.10 -4.84 -8.84
CA VAL A 658 -16.64 -5.73 -7.81
C VAL A 658 -18.09 -5.43 -7.47
N ARG A 659 -18.72 -6.32 -6.69
CA ARG A 659 -20.05 -6.13 -6.12
C ARG A 659 -20.03 -6.45 -4.62
N PRO A 660 -20.87 -5.78 -3.81
CA PRO A 660 -21.05 -6.16 -2.42
C PRO A 660 -21.73 -7.52 -2.29
N THR A 661 -21.42 -8.21 -1.20
CA THR A 661 -22.20 -9.39 -0.77
C THR A 661 -23.60 -8.97 -0.33
N PRO A 662 -24.61 -9.86 -0.38
CA PRO A 662 -25.98 -9.51 0.02
C PRO A 662 -26.08 -9.00 1.47
N GLN A 663 -25.26 -9.55 2.37
CA GLN A 663 -25.19 -9.13 3.77
C GLN A 663 -24.52 -7.76 3.92
N ALA A 664 -23.37 -7.53 3.27
CA ALA A 664 -22.72 -6.21 3.27
C ALA A 664 -23.64 -5.10 2.73
N LYS A 665 -24.46 -5.39 1.71
CA LYS A 665 -25.45 -4.42 1.22
C LYS A 665 -26.51 -4.09 2.27
N GLN A 666 -27.06 -5.10 2.94
CA GLN A 666 -28.05 -4.89 4.01
C GLN A 666 -27.46 -4.16 5.21
N GLN A 667 -26.19 -4.39 5.54
CA GLN A 667 -25.49 -3.68 6.61
C GLN A 667 -25.21 -2.23 6.22
N ALA A 668 -24.78 -1.96 4.99
CA ALA A 668 -24.54 -0.60 4.51
C ALA A 668 -25.84 0.24 4.50
N GLU A 669 -26.98 -0.38 4.16
CA GLU A 669 -28.32 0.23 4.28
C GLU A 669 -28.74 0.49 5.75
N GLN A 670 -28.18 -0.21 6.74
CA GLN A 670 -28.48 -0.03 8.18
C GLN A 670 -27.52 0.95 8.87
N GLU A 671 -26.26 0.98 8.46
CA GLU A 671 -25.20 1.84 9.00
C GLU A 671 -25.02 3.15 8.18
N GLU A 672 -25.90 3.38 7.20
CA GLU A 672 -25.91 4.54 6.28
C GLU A 672 -24.57 4.76 5.55
N VAL A 673 -23.88 3.66 5.20
CA VAL A 673 -22.59 3.66 4.51
C VAL A 673 -22.78 3.71 2.99
N ASP A 674 -22.17 4.71 2.36
CA ASP A 674 -22.20 4.91 0.91
C ASP A 674 -21.30 3.91 0.16
N ILE A 675 -21.88 3.11 -0.75
CA ILE A 675 -21.17 2.19 -1.64
C ILE A 675 -21.34 2.63 -3.09
N ARG A 676 -20.25 3.10 -3.72
CA ARG A 676 -20.22 3.52 -5.13
C ARG A 676 -19.52 2.47 -5.99
N LEU A 677 -20.15 2.09 -7.11
CA LEU A 677 -19.71 0.96 -7.95
C LEU A 677 -19.36 1.43 -9.36
N HIS A 678 -18.11 1.24 -9.76
CA HIS A 678 -17.58 1.73 -11.03
C HIS A 678 -16.95 0.60 -11.86
N ARG A 679 -16.91 0.81 -13.18
CA ARG A 679 -16.25 -0.08 -14.17
C ARG A 679 -15.24 0.66 -15.06
N ILE A 680 -15.11 1.96 -14.85
CA ILE A 680 -14.26 2.86 -15.63
C ILE A 680 -13.69 3.84 -14.61
N ILE A 681 -12.36 3.93 -14.55
CA ILE A 681 -11.66 4.66 -13.48
C ILE A 681 -11.99 6.17 -13.50
N TYR A 682 -12.05 6.79 -14.68
CA TYR A 682 -12.43 8.20 -14.83
C TYR A 682 -13.75 8.55 -14.13
N LYS A 683 -14.79 7.71 -14.26
CA LYS A 683 -16.09 7.95 -13.62
C LYS A 683 -16.04 7.86 -12.09
N ALA A 684 -15.07 7.12 -11.54
CA ALA A 684 -14.83 7.11 -10.09
C ALA A 684 -14.12 8.39 -9.65
N LEU A 685 -13.13 8.85 -10.43
CA LEU A 685 -12.41 10.10 -10.16
C LEU A 685 -13.35 11.32 -10.26
N GLU A 686 -14.14 11.43 -11.33
CA GLU A 686 -15.14 12.50 -11.55
C GLU A 686 -16.19 12.57 -10.43
N GLU A 687 -16.72 11.42 -9.98
CA GLU A 687 -17.73 11.36 -8.92
C GLU A 687 -17.13 11.77 -7.56
N ILE A 688 -15.89 11.38 -7.27
CA ILE A 688 -15.18 11.78 -6.05
C ILE A 688 -14.77 13.25 -6.10
N GLU A 689 -14.28 13.76 -7.22
CA GLU A 689 -13.97 15.20 -7.38
C GLU A 689 -15.23 16.06 -7.20
N THR A 690 -16.37 15.61 -7.73
CA THR A 690 -17.67 16.26 -7.52
C THR A 690 -18.10 16.23 -6.05
N ALA A 691 -17.88 15.10 -5.36
CA ALA A 691 -18.17 14.98 -3.93
C ALA A 691 -17.25 15.86 -3.07
N MET A 692 -15.97 16.01 -3.44
CA MET A 692 -15.01 16.90 -2.79
C MET A 692 -15.42 18.37 -2.97
N LYS A 693 -15.82 18.78 -4.18
CA LYS A 693 -16.35 20.14 -4.43
C LYS A 693 -17.61 20.42 -3.61
N GLY A 694 -18.50 19.43 -3.47
CA GLY A 694 -19.68 19.54 -2.59
C GLY A 694 -19.38 19.63 -1.08
N LEU A 695 -18.13 19.41 -0.65
CA LEU A 695 -17.66 19.57 0.73
C LEU A 695 -16.95 20.92 0.97
N LEU A 696 -16.67 21.70 -0.07
CA LEU A 696 -16.10 23.03 0.08
C LEU A 696 -17.11 23.98 0.72
N ASP A 697 -16.60 24.90 1.53
CA ASP A 697 -17.43 25.99 2.04
C ASP A 697 -17.55 27.05 0.94
N PRO A 698 -18.76 27.58 0.68
CA PRO A 698 -18.95 28.55 -0.40
C PRO A 698 -18.14 29.82 -0.19
N GLU A 699 -17.43 30.25 -1.23
CA GLU A 699 -16.75 31.55 -1.24
C GLU A 699 -17.75 32.69 -1.44
N PHE A 700 -17.52 33.80 -0.74
CA PHE A 700 -18.37 34.98 -0.79
C PHE A 700 -17.60 36.17 -1.35
N GLU A 701 -18.06 36.71 -2.49
CA GLU A 701 -17.52 37.95 -3.05
C GLU A 701 -18.25 39.17 -2.48
N GLU A 702 -17.49 40.23 -2.17
CA GLU A 702 -18.09 41.53 -1.82
C GLU A 702 -18.56 42.27 -3.07
N LYS A 703 -19.87 42.36 -3.24
CA LYS A 703 -20.48 43.11 -4.34
C LYS A 703 -21.07 44.42 -3.86
N ILE A 704 -20.50 45.53 -4.32
CA ILE A 704 -21.02 46.87 -4.08
C ILE A 704 -22.38 47.00 -4.80
N THR A 705 -23.44 47.30 -4.05
CA THR A 705 -24.81 47.44 -4.60
C THR A 705 -25.16 48.87 -4.96
N GLY A 706 -24.52 49.85 -4.32
CA GLY A 706 -24.76 51.27 -4.55
C GLY A 706 -24.09 52.16 -3.51
N GLN A 707 -24.21 53.46 -3.70
CA GLN A 707 -23.65 54.49 -2.84
C GLN A 707 -24.71 55.56 -2.54
N MET A 708 -24.66 56.15 -1.35
CA MET A 708 -25.52 57.27 -0.94
C MET A 708 -24.75 58.31 -0.14
N THR A 709 -25.00 59.60 -0.38
CA THR A 709 -24.34 60.69 0.36
C THR A 709 -25.24 61.22 1.46
N VAL A 710 -24.67 61.45 2.65
CA VAL A 710 -25.36 62.06 3.80
C VAL A 710 -25.60 63.55 3.54
N ARG A 711 -26.86 63.97 3.52
CA ARG A 711 -27.28 65.38 3.35
C ARG A 711 -27.59 66.06 4.68
N GLU A 712 -28.18 65.34 5.62
CA GLU A 712 -28.63 65.90 6.90
C GLU A 712 -28.57 64.85 8.02
N LEU A 713 -28.53 65.29 9.28
CA LEU A 713 -28.36 64.43 10.45
C LEU A 713 -29.44 64.70 11.50
N TYR A 714 -30.29 63.72 11.72
CA TYR A 714 -31.39 63.76 12.68
C TYR A 714 -31.00 63.01 13.95
N LYS A 715 -30.77 63.72 15.06
CA LYS A 715 -30.44 63.11 16.36
C LYS A 715 -31.70 62.82 17.16
N VAL A 716 -32.02 61.54 17.34
CA VAL A 716 -33.22 61.08 18.07
C VAL A 716 -32.81 60.41 19.37
N SER A 717 -33.13 61.03 20.51
CA SER A 717 -32.61 60.68 21.86
C SER A 717 -32.89 59.25 22.34
N LYS A 718 -33.78 58.50 21.68
CA LYS A 718 -34.11 57.09 21.99
C LYS A 718 -33.57 56.07 20.99
N VAL A 719 -33.03 56.52 19.85
CA VAL A 719 -32.73 55.65 18.70
C VAL A 719 -31.29 55.83 18.20
N GLY A 720 -30.76 57.05 18.17
CA GLY A 720 -29.39 57.36 17.72
C GLY A 720 -29.35 58.49 16.69
N THR A 721 -28.24 58.57 15.95
CA THR A 721 -28.13 59.45 14.78
C THR A 721 -28.73 58.77 13.55
N ILE A 722 -29.75 59.38 12.93
CA ILE A 722 -30.30 58.97 11.63
C ILE A 722 -29.74 59.92 10.57
N ALA A 723 -29.11 59.38 9.54
CA ALA A 723 -28.66 60.16 8.39
C ALA A 723 -29.78 60.25 7.34
N GLY A 724 -30.13 61.47 6.94
CA GLY A 724 -30.88 61.72 5.72
C GLY A 724 -29.91 61.62 4.55
N CYS A 725 -30.04 60.56 3.76
CA CYS A 725 -29.15 60.22 2.66
C CYS A 725 -29.85 60.34 1.31
N TYR A 726 -29.08 60.65 0.27
CA TYR A 726 -29.52 60.62 -1.12
C TYR A 726 -28.74 59.55 -1.88
N VAL A 727 -29.42 58.58 -2.51
CA VAL A 727 -28.76 57.50 -3.27
C VAL A 727 -28.17 58.08 -4.56
N THR A 728 -26.85 58.14 -4.62
CA THR A 728 -26.07 58.67 -5.75
C THR A 728 -25.82 57.65 -6.84
N GLU A 729 -25.67 56.37 -6.48
CA GLU A 729 -25.40 55.27 -7.41
C GLU A 729 -26.09 53.98 -6.96
N GLY A 730 -26.51 53.15 -7.92
CA GLY A 730 -27.06 51.81 -7.67
C GLY A 730 -28.32 51.77 -6.80
N PHE A 731 -28.35 50.86 -5.82
CA PHE A 731 -29.40 50.73 -4.83
C PHE A 731 -28.84 50.28 -3.47
N ILE A 732 -29.51 50.68 -2.39
CA ILE A 732 -29.20 50.25 -1.02
C ILE A 732 -30.34 49.37 -0.52
N ARG A 733 -30.02 48.19 0.02
CA ARG A 733 -31.01 47.36 0.74
C ARG A 733 -30.81 47.46 2.25
N ARG A 734 -31.86 47.10 2.99
CA ARG A 734 -31.84 47.08 4.46
C ARG A 734 -30.87 46.04 5.04
N ASP A 735 -30.64 44.94 4.33
CA ASP A 735 -29.77 43.83 4.70
C ASP A 735 -28.31 43.98 4.23
N SER A 736 -28.00 45.03 3.46
CA SER A 736 -26.64 45.36 3.03
C SER A 736 -25.70 45.67 4.21
N GLY A 737 -24.45 45.20 4.09
CA GLY A 737 -23.33 45.80 4.81
C GLY A 737 -23.09 47.23 4.30
N VAL A 738 -22.52 48.09 5.13
CA VAL A 738 -22.21 49.48 4.78
C VAL A 738 -20.84 49.92 5.25
N ARG A 739 -20.13 50.62 4.37
CA ARG A 739 -18.87 51.33 4.65
C ARG A 739 -19.11 52.82 4.63
N VAL A 740 -18.72 53.51 5.69
CA VAL A 740 -18.76 54.98 5.79
C VAL A 740 -17.41 55.53 5.31
N ILE A 741 -17.44 56.32 4.25
CA ILE A 741 -16.29 56.89 3.56
C ILE A 741 -16.32 58.41 3.72
N ARG A 742 -15.22 58.99 4.18
CA ARG A 742 -15.01 60.44 4.31
C ARG A 742 -13.66 60.78 3.70
N ASP A 743 -13.61 61.78 2.83
CA ASP A 743 -12.39 62.20 2.12
C ASP A 743 -11.64 61.04 1.40
N GLY A 744 -12.38 60.02 0.97
CA GLY A 744 -11.84 58.81 0.32
C GLY A 744 -11.30 57.72 1.27
N ILE A 745 -11.49 57.86 2.59
CA ILE A 745 -11.04 56.89 3.61
C ILE A 745 -12.24 56.23 4.28
N VAL A 746 -12.24 54.89 4.37
CA VAL A 746 -13.23 54.13 5.15
C VAL A 746 -13.00 54.39 6.65
N ILE A 747 -13.96 55.04 7.30
CA ILE A 747 -13.95 55.31 8.75
C ILE A 747 -14.53 54.13 9.53
N TYR A 748 -15.61 53.54 9.01
CA TYR A 748 -16.38 52.53 9.71
C TYR A 748 -17.00 51.55 8.72
N GLU A 749 -17.09 50.31 9.16
CA GLU A 749 -17.71 49.20 8.45
C GLU A 749 -18.67 48.49 9.40
N GLY A 750 -19.89 48.21 8.93
CA GLY A 750 -20.93 47.61 9.75
C GLY A 750 -22.17 47.26 8.94
N LYS A 751 -23.32 47.19 9.60
CA LYS A 751 -24.61 46.88 8.98
C LYS A 751 -25.61 48.02 9.16
N LEU A 752 -26.62 48.09 8.29
CA LEU A 752 -27.73 49.03 8.45
C LEU A 752 -28.69 48.53 9.54
N ALA A 753 -28.84 49.31 10.61
CA ALA A 753 -29.82 49.06 11.65
C ALA A 753 -31.26 49.35 11.16
N SER A 754 -31.43 50.38 10.34
CA SER A 754 -32.71 50.67 9.68
C SER A 754 -32.55 51.44 8.38
N LEU A 755 -33.45 51.18 7.43
CA LEU A 755 -33.61 51.92 6.19
C LEU A 755 -35.08 52.30 6.05
N LYS A 756 -35.37 53.60 6.04
CA LYS A 756 -36.74 54.14 5.97
C LYS A 756 -36.86 55.18 4.86
N ARG A 757 -38.06 55.34 4.32
CA ARG A 757 -38.40 56.45 3.42
C ARG A 757 -39.60 57.18 3.98
N PHE A 758 -39.44 58.47 4.28
CA PHE A 758 -40.39 59.27 5.07
C PHE A 758 -40.71 58.62 6.44
N LYS A 759 -41.83 57.89 6.55
CA LYS A 759 -42.26 57.21 7.78
C LYS A 759 -42.22 55.68 7.67
N ASP A 760 -42.05 55.15 6.47
CA ASP A 760 -42.23 53.73 6.17
C ASP A 760 -40.89 53.00 6.10
N ASP A 761 -40.82 51.81 6.69
CA ASP A 761 -39.69 50.89 6.55
C ASP A 761 -39.66 50.31 5.14
N VAL A 762 -38.56 50.53 4.42
CA VAL A 762 -38.40 50.10 3.01
C VAL A 762 -37.33 49.02 2.90
N LYS A 763 -37.54 48.06 2.00
CA LYS A 763 -36.59 46.95 1.76
C LYS A 763 -35.40 47.39 0.91
N GLU A 764 -35.66 48.22 -0.10
CA GLU A 764 -34.67 48.76 -1.02
C GLU A 764 -34.96 50.24 -1.33
N VAL A 765 -33.91 51.02 -1.57
CA VAL A 765 -33.99 52.40 -2.08
C VAL A 765 -33.11 52.49 -3.32
N LYS A 766 -33.69 52.99 -4.42
CA LYS A 766 -33.04 53.09 -5.74
C LYS A 766 -32.43 54.47 -5.94
N LEU A 767 -31.48 54.54 -6.88
CA LEU A 767 -30.90 55.76 -7.44
C LEU A 767 -31.92 56.92 -7.54
N GLY A 768 -31.52 58.10 -7.07
CA GLY A 768 -32.31 59.33 -7.19
C GLY A 768 -33.40 59.52 -6.13
N PHE A 769 -33.52 58.62 -5.15
CA PHE A 769 -34.43 58.78 -4.03
C PHE A 769 -33.72 59.08 -2.70
N GLU A 770 -34.37 59.92 -1.89
CA GLU A 770 -33.98 60.19 -0.51
C GLU A 770 -34.43 59.07 0.43
N CYS A 771 -33.63 58.79 1.45
CA CYS A 771 -33.93 57.84 2.52
C CYS A 771 -33.32 58.26 3.86
N GLY A 772 -33.90 57.77 4.96
CA GLY A 772 -33.29 57.79 6.28
C GLY A 772 -32.55 56.48 6.51
N ALA A 773 -31.23 56.54 6.64
CA ALA A 773 -30.38 55.41 6.97
C ALA A 773 -29.87 55.54 8.42
N MET A 774 -29.82 54.42 9.14
CA MET A 774 -29.19 54.32 10.45
C MET A 774 -28.21 53.16 10.44
N ILE A 775 -26.98 53.40 10.90
CA ILE A 775 -25.91 52.41 10.94
C ILE A 775 -25.85 51.80 12.34
N GLU A 776 -25.64 50.49 12.42
CA GLU A 776 -25.51 49.78 13.69
C GLU A 776 -24.19 50.16 14.40
N ASN A 777 -24.28 50.48 15.69
CA ASN A 777 -23.17 50.82 16.59
C ASN A 777 -22.30 52.04 16.20
N PHE A 778 -22.69 52.83 15.19
CA PHE A 778 -21.95 54.03 14.75
C PHE A 778 -22.81 55.30 14.74
N ASN A 779 -22.29 56.38 15.33
CA ASN A 779 -23.01 57.65 15.50
C ASN A 779 -22.25 58.91 15.02
N ASP A 780 -20.96 58.84 14.67
CA ASP A 780 -20.14 59.98 14.15
C ASP A 780 -20.27 60.14 12.63
N LEU A 781 -21.52 60.20 12.15
CA LEU A 781 -21.82 60.58 10.77
C LEU A 781 -21.75 62.10 10.63
N ARG A 782 -21.24 62.57 9.49
CA ARG A 782 -21.16 63.98 9.08
C ARG A 782 -21.92 64.20 7.78
N VAL A 783 -22.30 65.45 7.53
CA VAL A 783 -22.81 65.86 6.22
C VAL A 783 -21.69 65.71 5.19
N ASP A 784 -22.05 65.30 3.98
CA ASP A 784 -21.18 64.95 2.86
C ASP A 784 -20.33 63.67 3.04
N ASP A 785 -20.53 62.89 4.11
CA ASP A 785 -20.05 61.50 4.18
C ASP A 785 -20.71 60.65 3.08
N ALA A 786 -19.95 59.78 2.43
CA ALA A 786 -20.47 58.79 1.48
C ALA A 786 -20.65 57.44 2.19
N ILE A 787 -21.80 56.80 2.04
CA ILE A 787 -22.08 55.46 2.55
C ILE A 787 -22.19 54.52 1.36
N GLU A 788 -21.26 53.59 1.26
CA GLU A 788 -21.22 52.53 0.26
C GLU A 788 -21.91 51.28 0.81
N GLY A 789 -22.88 50.75 0.09
CA GLY A 789 -23.57 49.51 0.43
C GLY A 789 -22.99 48.32 -0.33
N PHE A 790 -22.72 47.23 0.38
CA PHE A 790 -22.24 45.98 -0.19
C PHE A 790 -23.04 44.78 0.31
N ILE A 791 -23.07 43.71 -0.47
CA ILE A 791 -23.66 42.42 -0.11
C ILE A 791 -22.63 41.34 -0.42
N MET A 792 -22.51 40.35 0.48
CA MET A 792 -21.78 39.11 0.21
C MET A 792 -22.60 38.27 -0.76
N GLU A 793 -22.16 38.14 -2.02
CA GLU A 793 -22.78 37.22 -2.98
C GLU A 793 -22.00 35.90 -3.00
N GLU A 794 -22.71 34.78 -2.89
CA GLU A 794 -22.13 33.44 -2.96
C GLU A 794 -21.63 33.15 -4.38
N ILE A 795 -20.33 32.91 -4.52
CA ILE A 795 -19.73 32.45 -5.76
C ILE A 795 -20.11 30.98 -5.94
N LYS A 796 -20.74 30.65 -7.06
CA LYS A 796 -20.95 29.26 -7.47
C LYS A 796 -19.64 28.73 -8.07
N GLN A 797 -18.98 27.85 -7.33
CA GLN A 797 -17.81 27.07 -7.76
C GLN A 797 -18.24 25.88 -8.66
#